data_AF-A0A0S7BI90-F1
#
_entry.id   AF-A0A0S7BI90-F1
#
_cell.length_a   1.000
_cell.length_b   1.000
_cell.length_c   1.000
_cell.angle_alpha   90.00
_cell.angle_beta   90.00
_cell.angle_gamma   90.00
#
_symmetry.space_group_name_H-M   'P 1'
#
loop_
_entity.id
_entity.type
_entity.pdbx_description
1 polymer ?
#
loop_
_entity_poly.entity_id
_entity_poly.type
_entity_poly.pdbx_seq_one_letter_code
_entity_poly.pdbx_strand_id
1 'polypeptide(L)'
;MNDQEQSSDLLNQLTRQMYQDHDPAKPTVTICLFENGEGLEEVNLLKAFEKAVKKRRVKINVDMMETPISGISEFSPVVILSPTNQSFTQVHLDEVDPIIDHFVAELKKTGLFFADPLSAAEDETKSTSHTQLSDSQKNTIGSALMGAFILGVRKIKKKSKNKKKSEKKADVLQNESSVFKEPQDSSHLPVDSVHPSAVPISDKQAVAADHEEKIAADQQAEKSADSSSDYIRMHSFSFDAEHDPLMRMDDCLETRMIVCPDLLPILIPGSLKIRPPHEVDQLGLDRISEFETGTAAAFKNEKVTPSFSSKDDPKTITERRPANAYEAEYLTVSHLFLDSAISDQGATEISSESKPDDAIQKEDTLTIKRENNTGFSLLEEWFPNLKTEDHLPCISICSGDGCSIQNGQKVFEEFHRVLTSMHMETNVRLKQVGCSGFCGQGPLVMLLPSRILYVKVRPADVQQIIEETLLKGNLIRSLLYRNPENQKLIPLEREIPFFQYQTRVLTESVMDLDPESLEDYIRHGGYQALANVLSSDPNQVIEEIKKSNLRGRGGAGFPTWKKLDICRSTASETKYVIVNGDAGDPGSMEDQALMSSNPHLILEGLIIGAYAVQASKGYIYIRNKYSSAVKRMEKAVKEAAEHGLIGNNILNSGFHFQIVIQLAASAYITGEEMNLIHSIEGFVGEPRKKPPYPAVSGLWGKPTVICNVKTWGSIPPILNHGGEWFSRMGTAQSGGTTLVSLTGAVRHSGYAEIQLGTSLKTLVEKIGSVPAGHPIKAVQIGAPFGAILPADHLNTPYDFISLEGGRSFLGSVIHSFPENTCIVQEVQKRLKFAEKESCGRCTACLAGIPQMIGLMDLLIHNKADKLTLVRLKEIATQMQNAAKCNFGKNVPIMVLSSLNSFYAEYEAHCTGECPGGQCPTLTVYSIDINSCSACGRCQSVCPTEAISGSDHDARNIDATLCVACGFCFRVCDDHAIHYSKYGEGSLS
;
A
#
# COMPACT_ATOMS: atom_id res chain seq x y z
N MET A 1 -13.25 7.70 17.34
CA MET A 1 -13.22 9.11 17.75
C MET A 1 -12.56 9.20 19.11
N ASN A 2 -13.15 8.61 20.16
CA ASN A 2 -12.57 8.51 21.51
C ASN A 2 -11.04 8.29 21.52
N ASP A 3 -10.51 7.34 20.75
CA ASP A 3 -9.08 6.99 20.80
C ASP A 3 -8.16 8.14 20.37
N GLN A 4 -8.57 8.98 19.40
CA GLN A 4 -7.81 10.17 18.99
C GLN A 4 -7.98 11.35 19.96
N GLU A 5 -9.17 11.52 20.55
CA GLU A 5 -9.37 12.52 21.62
C GLU A 5 -8.59 12.13 22.88
N GLN A 6 -8.61 10.85 23.28
CA GLN A 6 -7.83 10.32 24.39
C GLN A 6 -6.32 10.39 24.12
N SER A 7 -5.86 10.07 22.90
CA SER A 7 -4.44 10.25 22.55
C SER A 7 -4.01 11.72 22.64
N SER A 8 -4.86 12.63 22.16
CA SER A 8 -4.63 14.07 22.26
C SER A 8 -4.58 14.53 23.72
N ASP A 9 -5.58 14.18 24.54
CA ASP A 9 -5.64 14.55 25.96
C ASP A 9 -4.48 13.95 26.77
N LEU A 10 -4.05 12.73 26.48
CA LEU A 10 -2.95 12.06 27.16
C LEU A 10 -1.58 12.64 26.77
N LEU A 11 -1.38 13.01 25.50
CA LEU A 11 -0.19 13.73 25.03
C LEU A 11 -0.16 15.18 25.57
N ASN A 12 -1.32 15.82 25.68
CA ASN A 12 -1.48 17.10 26.37
C ASN A 12 -1.21 16.97 27.88
N GLN A 13 -1.58 15.86 28.52
CA GLN A 13 -1.30 15.59 29.94
C GLN A 13 0.21 15.42 30.18
N LEU A 14 0.90 14.61 29.36
CA LEU A 14 2.36 14.50 29.34
C LEU A 14 3.04 15.87 29.21
N THR A 15 2.65 16.64 28.21
CA THR A 15 3.20 17.97 27.93
C THR A 15 2.97 18.93 29.10
N ARG A 16 1.81 18.85 29.78
CA ARG A 16 1.51 19.64 30.99
C ARG A 16 2.30 19.21 32.22
N GLN A 17 2.61 17.92 32.39
CA GLN A 17 3.43 17.45 33.50
C GLN A 17 4.89 17.88 33.32
N MET A 18 5.48 17.70 32.13
CA MET A 18 6.83 18.20 31.83
C MET A 18 7.00 19.70 32.09
N TYR A 19 5.95 20.50 31.82
CA TYR A 19 5.96 21.95 32.06
C TYR A 19 6.01 22.34 33.56
N GLN A 20 5.74 21.40 34.48
CA GLN A 20 5.85 21.66 35.93
C GLN A 20 7.27 21.43 36.47
N ASP A 21 8.05 20.54 35.83
CA ASP A 21 9.40 20.16 36.29
C ASP A 21 10.55 20.81 35.50
N HIS A 22 10.32 21.25 34.25
CA HIS A 22 11.36 21.89 33.43
C HIS A 22 11.47 23.41 33.64
N ASP A 23 12.71 23.91 33.68
CA ASP A 23 13.04 25.33 33.64
C ASP A 23 12.85 25.91 32.22
N PRO A 24 11.88 26.82 31.97
CA PRO A 24 11.60 27.34 30.64
C PRO A 24 12.71 28.25 30.08
N ALA A 25 13.70 28.64 30.90
CA ALA A 25 14.91 29.32 30.43
C ALA A 25 15.95 28.35 29.82
N LYS A 26 15.66 27.06 29.71
CA LYS A 26 16.55 26.05 29.10
C LYS A 26 15.86 25.25 27.99
N PRO A 27 16.11 25.58 26.71
CA PRO A 27 15.66 24.76 25.59
C PRO A 27 16.09 23.30 25.77
N THR A 28 15.13 22.37 25.71
CA THR A 28 15.35 20.96 26.07
C THR A 28 14.57 20.04 25.14
N VAL A 29 15.22 18.96 24.69
CA VAL A 29 14.62 17.84 23.99
C VAL A 29 14.50 16.68 24.97
N THR A 30 13.28 16.25 25.28
CA THR A 30 13.04 15.13 26.20
C THR A 30 12.54 13.92 25.43
N ILE A 31 13.18 12.77 25.64
CA ILE A 31 12.80 11.48 25.03
C ILE A 31 12.14 10.59 26.09
N CYS A 32 10.90 10.16 25.85
CA CYS A 32 10.13 9.36 26.80
C CYS A 32 10.38 7.86 26.60
N LEU A 33 10.81 7.17 27.66
CA LEU A 33 10.87 5.71 27.75
C LEU A 33 9.58 5.15 28.39
N PHE A 34 9.09 4.03 27.86
CA PHE A 34 7.92 3.31 28.40
C PHE A 34 8.32 1.87 28.75
N GLU A 35 7.73 1.29 29.81
CA GLU A 35 8.20 0.06 30.48
C GLU A 35 8.25 -1.23 29.62
N ASN A 36 7.74 -1.21 28.39
CA ASN A 36 7.74 -2.36 27.47
C ASN A 36 8.55 -2.13 26.17
N GLY A 37 9.28 -1.00 26.05
CA GLY A 37 10.14 -0.74 24.89
C GLY A 37 11.39 -1.63 24.88
N GLU A 38 11.80 -2.13 23.71
CA GLU A 38 13.14 -2.71 23.53
C GLU A 38 14.16 -1.56 23.48
N GLY A 39 14.58 -1.10 24.67
CA GLY A 39 15.34 0.13 24.97
C GLY A 39 16.72 0.32 24.32
N LEU A 40 16.97 -0.30 23.17
CA LEU A 40 18.08 -0.03 22.27
C LEU A 40 17.73 1.10 21.28
N GLU A 41 16.49 1.20 20.80
CA GLU A 41 16.10 2.23 19.82
C GLU A 41 16.06 3.63 20.46
N GLU A 42 15.45 3.77 21.63
CA GLU A 42 15.39 5.04 22.36
C GLU A 42 16.78 5.52 22.81
N VAL A 43 17.67 4.59 23.17
CA VAL A 43 19.08 4.89 23.51
C VAL A 43 19.91 5.27 22.27
N ASN A 44 19.54 4.79 21.08
CA ASN A 44 20.13 5.25 19.82
C ASN A 44 19.63 6.64 19.44
N LEU A 45 18.34 6.92 19.65
CA LEU A 45 17.75 8.25 19.46
C LEU A 45 18.35 9.29 20.41
N LEU A 46 18.56 8.97 21.69
CA LEU A 46 19.23 9.87 22.64
C LEU A 46 20.59 10.33 22.10
N LYS A 47 21.46 9.38 21.71
CA LYS A 47 22.77 9.69 21.12
C LYS A 47 22.65 10.45 19.80
N ALA A 48 21.65 10.16 18.98
CA ALA A 48 21.41 10.87 17.74
C ALA A 48 21.02 12.34 18.02
N PHE A 49 20.13 12.61 18.97
CA PHE A 49 19.74 13.96 19.37
C PHE A 49 20.91 14.72 20.00
N GLU A 50 21.71 14.10 20.88
CA GLU A 50 22.96 14.68 21.41
C GLU A 50 23.93 15.06 20.27
N LYS A 51 24.17 14.15 19.33
CA LYS A 51 25.04 14.32 18.14
C LYS A 51 24.52 15.43 17.23
N ALA A 52 23.20 15.49 17.02
CA ALA A 52 22.53 16.50 16.21
C ALA A 52 22.60 17.90 16.84
N VAL A 53 22.29 18.05 18.14
CA VAL A 53 22.42 19.31 18.88
C VAL A 53 23.86 19.82 18.85
N LYS A 54 24.83 18.94 19.15
CA LYS A 54 26.26 19.28 19.16
C LYS A 54 26.76 19.71 17.78
N LYS A 55 26.26 19.10 16.70
CA LYS A 55 26.52 19.51 15.30
C LYS A 55 26.03 20.92 14.99
N ARG A 56 24.96 21.42 15.63
CA ARG A 56 24.43 22.79 15.42
C ARG A 56 25.09 23.86 16.31
N ARG A 57 25.94 23.47 17.28
CA ARG A 57 26.59 24.39 18.25
C ARG A 57 25.58 25.27 19.02
N VAL A 58 24.48 24.68 19.47
CA VAL A 58 23.40 25.37 20.21
C VAL A 58 23.28 24.85 21.64
N LYS A 59 22.94 25.74 22.59
CA LYS A 59 22.64 25.37 23.98
C LYS A 59 21.21 24.82 24.09
N ILE A 60 21.09 23.54 23.78
CA ILE A 60 19.89 22.73 23.96
C ILE A 60 20.28 21.52 24.82
N ASN A 61 19.54 21.23 25.88
CA ASN A 61 19.72 19.98 26.63
C ASN A 61 19.06 18.83 25.88
N VAL A 62 19.59 17.62 26.02
CA VAL A 62 18.88 16.39 25.62
C VAL A 62 18.76 15.51 26.86
N ASP A 63 17.52 15.30 27.29
CA ASP A 63 17.16 14.57 28.49
C ASP A 63 16.35 13.31 28.13
N MET A 64 16.38 12.32 29.02
CA MET A 64 15.60 11.08 28.88
C MET A 64 14.72 10.88 30.11
N MET A 65 13.48 10.43 29.92
CA MET A 65 12.45 10.36 30.96
C MET A 65 11.70 9.01 30.93
N GLU A 66 11.91 8.19 31.95
CA GLU A 66 11.13 6.97 32.19
C GLU A 66 9.71 7.33 32.66
N THR A 67 8.68 6.80 32.00
CA THR A 67 7.27 7.17 32.24
C THR A 67 6.35 5.93 32.27
N PRO A 68 5.62 5.64 33.37
CA PRO A 68 4.85 4.39 33.54
C PRO A 68 3.46 4.39 32.87
N ILE A 69 3.26 5.19 31.80
CA ILE A 69 1.93 5.31 31.17
C ILE A 69 1.67 4.15 30.20
N SER A 70 0.82 3.22 30.63
CA SER A 70 0.27 2.17 29.78
C SER A 70 -0.66 2.76 28.69
N GLY A 71 -0.57 2.22 27.47
CA GLY A 71 -1.35 2.66 26.31
C GLY A 71 -0.60 3.55 25.30
N ILE A 72 0.56 4.11 25.65
CA ILE A 72 1.37 4.94 24.73
C ILE A 72 2.42 4.12 23.97
N SER A 73 2.66 2.85 24.34
CA SER A 73 3.72 2.01 23.75
C SER A 73 3.60 1.79 22.23
N GLU A 74 2.40 1.92 21.64
CA GLU A 74 2.21 1.88 20.17
C GLU A 74 2.72 3.15 19.46
N PHE A 75 2.99 4.22 20.20
CA PHE A 75 3.48 5.52 19.72
C PHE A 75 4.93 5.81 20.17
N SER A 76 5.56 4.91 20.92
CA SER A 76 6.99 4.97 21.22
C SER A 76 7.80 4.86 19.92
N PRO A 77 8.95 5.55 19.80
CA PRO A 77 9.51 6.55 20.71
C PRO A 77 8.81 7.91 20.62
N VAL A 78 8.63 8.57 21.77
CA VAL A 78 8.05 9.92 21.86
C VAL A 78 9.13 10.95 22.22
N VAL A 79 9.19 12.05 21.48
CA VAL A 79 10.15 13.15 21.65
C VAL A 79 9.40 14.47 21.80
N ILE A 80 9.76 15.26 22.81
CA ILE A 80 9.07 16.51 23.17
C ILE A 80 10.07 17.67 23.22
N LEU A 81 9.75 18.78 22.54
CA LEU A 81 10.59 19.96 22.38
C LEU A 81 10.10 21.13 23.27
N SER A 82 10.79 21.40 24.37
CA SER A 82 10.49 22.49 25.30
C SER A 82 11.38 23.72 25.04
N PRO A 83 10.84 24.96 24.93
CA PRO A 83 9.48 25.38 25.30
C PRO A 83 8.52 25.52 24.10
N THR A 84 8.87 25.01 22.92
CA THR A 84 7.98 25.04 21.73
C THR A 84 6.73 24.18 21.86
N ASN A 85 6.68 23.28 22.84
CA ASN A 85 5.61 22.31 23.11
C ASN A 85 5.20 21.46 21.89
N GLN A 86 6.16 21.22 21.00
CA GLN A 86 6.00 20.33 19.86
C GLN A 86 6.41 18.92 20.26
N SER A 87 5.53 17.95 20.01
CA SER A 87 5.71 16.55 20.33
C SER A 87 5.65 15.70 19.05
N PHE A 88 6.51 14.70 18.99
CA PHE A 88 6.69 13.79 17.87
C PHE A 88 6.62 12.35 18.41
N THR A 89 6.01 11.44 17.65
CA THR A 89 5.78 10.05 18.03
C THR A 89 6.31 9.12 16.95
N GLN A 90 6.73 7.90 17.31
CA GLN A 90 7.35 6.92 16.39
C GLN A 90 8.63 7.45 15.70
N VAL A 91 9.36 8.39 16.32
CA VAL A 91 10.48 9.12 15.71
C VAL A 91 11.62 8.20 15.26
N HIS A 92 12.04 8.33 14.00
CA HIS A 92 13.16 7.57 13.44
C HIS A 92 14.48 8.35 13.41
N LEU A 93 15.61 7.62 13.33
CA LEU A 93 16.97 8.18 13.47
C LEU A 93 17.34 9.19 12.38
N ASP A 94 16.73 9.11 11.21
CA ASP A 94 16.91 10.04 10.08
C ASP A 94 16.08 11.32 10.22
N GLU A 95 15.02 11.32 11.04
CA GLU A 95 14.19 12.50 11.33
C GLU A 95 14.83 13.42 12.39
N VAL A 96 15.76 12.90 13.19
CA VAL A 96 16.44 13.60 14.30
C VAL A 96 17.12 14.90 13.85
N ASP A 97 17.84 14.85 12.74
CA ASP A 97 18.57 16.00 12.19
C ASP A 97 17.59 17.11 11.71
N PRO A 98 16.56 16.79 10.89
CA PRO A 98 15.45 17.69 10.58
C PRO A 98 14.70 18.25 11.80
N ILE A 99 14.39 17.43 12.82
CA ILE A 99 13.69 17.88 14.03
C ILE A 99 14.53 18.92 14.78
N ILE A 100 15.84 18.72 14.92
CA ILE A 100 16.73 19.70 15.54
C ILE A 100 16.89 20.97 14.69
N ASP A 101 17.02 20.87 13.36
CA ASP A 101 17.13 22.06 12.51
C ASP A 101 15.86 22.92 12.53
N HIS A 102 14.68 22.27 12.53
CA HIS A 102 13.38 22.92 12.74
C HIS A 102 13.28 23.55 14.13
N PHE A 103 13.64 22.82 15.19
CA PHE A 103 13.61 23.33 16.57
C PHE A 103 14.52 24.55 16.75
N VAL A 104 15.73 24.52 16.19
CA VAL A 104 16.66 25.65 16.18
C VAL A 104 16.11 26.84 15.38
N ALA A 105 15.32 26.60 14.33
CA ALA A 105 14.63 27.66 13.61
C ALA A 105 13.49 28.29 14.45
N GLU A 106 12.70 27.50 15.17
CA GLU A 106 11.65 28.02 16.07
C GLU A 106 12.21 28.75 17.30
N LEU A 107 13.30 28.25 17.90
CA LEU A 107 14.02 28.96 18.99
C LEU A 107 14.57 30.32 18.53
N LYS A 108 15.01 30.44 17.27
CA LYS A 108 15.40 31.72 16.66
C LYS A 108 14.22 32.65 16.41
N LYS A 109 13.07 32.14 15.94
CA LYS A 109 11.84 32.92 15.73
C LYS A 109 11.23 33.45 17.04
N THR A 110 11.31 32.66 18.10
CA THR A 110 10.75 32.98 19.43
C THR A 110 11.64 33.87 20.29
N GLY A 111 12.87 34.17 19.85
CA GLY A 111 13.81 35.04 20.55
C GLY A 111 14.50 34.39 21.76
N LEU A 112 14.27 33.10 22.02
CA LEU A 112 14.81 32.34 23.15
C LEU A 112 16.25 31.84 22.91
N PHE A 113 17.04 32.60 22.16
CA PHE A 113 18.37 32.22 21.73
C PHE A 113 19.44 32.83 22.65
N PHE A 114 19.91 32.04 23.62
CA PHE A 114 21.00 32.42 24.53
C PHE A 114 22.37 32.42 23.83
N ALA A 115 22.62 33.44 23.02
CA ALA A 115 23.95 33.98 22.80
C ALA A 115 24.15 35.18 23.72
N ASP A 116 25.22 35.19 24.52
CA ASP A 116 25.45 36.28 25.49
C ASP A 116 25.69 37.63 24.79
N PRO A 117 25.18 38.75 25.34
CA PRO A 117 25.25 40.04 24.70
C PRO A 117 26.63 40.70 24.83
N LEU A 118 27.32 40.87 23.70
CA LEU A 118 28.49 41.75 23.62
C LEU A 118 28.08 43.23 23.70
N SER A 119 28.18 43.86 24.88
CA SER A 119 28.96 45.11 25.09
C SER A 119 28.56 45.89 26.35
N ALA A 120 29.56 46.13 27.21
CA ALA A 120 29.74 47.34 28.03
C ALA A 120 31.23 47.39 28.44
N ALA A 121 31.79 48.58 28.67
CA ALA A 121 33.21 48.75 28.93
C ALA A 121 33.47 49.49 30.26
N GLU A 122 34.66 49.21 30.82
CA GLU A 122 35.44 50.04 31.76
C GLU A 122 34.99 50.18 33.24
N ASP A 123 36.01 50.49 34.04
CA ASP A 123 36.09 51.06 35.40
C ASP A 123 35.65 50.32 36.70
N GLU A 124 36.71 49.84 37.38
CA GLU A 124 37.15 50.28 38.71
C GLU A 124 36.36 49.95 40.01
N THR A 125 37.07 49.18 40.84
CA THR A 125 37.23 49.34 42.31
C THR A 125 36.16 48.86 43.32
N LYS A 126 36.63 47.91 44.14
CA LYS A 126 36.54 47.87 45.62
C LYS A 126 35.20 48.16 46.33
N SER A 127 34.62 47.04 46.80
CA SER A 127 34.51 46.69 48.24
C SER A 127 33.20 46.93 49.01
N THR A 128 33.01 45.99 49.96
CA THR A 128 32.23 46.03 51.21
C THR A 128 30.69 45.91 51.24
N SER A 129 30.28 45.07 52.20
CA SER A 129 29.07 45.12 53.05
C SER A 129 27.67 44.82 52.49
N HIS A 130 27.31 43.54 52.63
CA HIS A 130 26.27 43.02 53.55
C HIS A 130 24.76 43.28 53.33
N THR A 131 24.00 42.24 53.75
CA THR A 131 22.59 42.20 54.20
C THR A 131 21.47 42.45 53.18
N GLN A 132 20.34 41.70 53.20
CA GLN A 132 20.09 40.31 53.63
C GLN A 132 18.68 39.87 53.15
N LEU A 133 18.39 38.56 53.22
CA LEU A 133 17.07 37.90 53.02
C LEU A 133 16.57 37.88 51.56
N SER A 134 15.95 36.81 51.05
CA SER A 134 15.68 35.48 51.63
C SER A 134 15.50 34.40 50.55
N ASP A 135 15.92 33.18 50.87
CA ASP A 135 15.43 31.87 50.37
C ASP A 135 15.50 31.52 48.85
N SER A 136 15.92 30.32 48.44
CA SER A 136 16.58 29.21 49.17
C SER A 136 17.33 28.25 48.22
N GLN A 137 18.02 27.24 48.80
CA GLN A 137 18.50 25.99 48.18
C GLN A 137 19.45 26.05 46.96
N LYS A 138 20.77 26.10 47.23
CA LYS A 138 21.78 25.37 46.44
C LYS A 138 22.85 24.77 47.37
N ASN A 139 22.88 23.46 47.51
CA ASN A 139 23.97 22.72 48.17
C ASN A 139 24.84 22.05 47.11
N THR A 140 26.02 22.59 46.84
CA THR A 140 26.95 22.07 45.83
C THR A 140 28.16 21.34 46.43
N ILE A 141 28.39 20.13 45.91
CA ILE A 141 29.71 19.55 45.60
C ILE A 141 30.59 19.11 46.77
N GLY A 142 30.81 17.79 46.83
CA GLY A 142 31.80 17.10 47.64
C GLY A 142 31.48 15.60 47.72
N SER A 143 32.01 14.72 46.86
CA SER A 143 33.11 14.87 45.91
C SER A 143 32.93 13.98 44.66
N ALA A 144 33.50 14.38 43.52
CA ALA A 144 33.41 13.66 42.25
C ALA A 144 34.76 13.57 41.50
N LEU A 145 35.87 13.44 42.24
CA LEU A 145 37.24 13.46 41.68
C LEU A 145 38.09 12.23 42.04
N MET A 146 37.45 11.08 42.25
CA MET A 146 38.07 9.75 42.14
C MET A 146 36.98 8.66 42.11
N GLY A 147 36.88 7.87 41.03
CA GLY A 147 35.87 6.80 40.94
C GLY A 147 35.86 5.95 39.67
N ALA A 148 36.06 6.54 38.48
CA ALA A 148 35.81 5.87 37.20
C ALA A 148 36.97 5.03 36.61
N PHE A 149 38.05 4.75 37.37
CA PHE A 149 39.23 4.03 36.84
C PHE A 149 39.27 2.53 37.18
N ILE A 150 38.30 1.97 37.92
CA ILE A 150 38.31 0.55 38.32
C ILE A 150 36.93 -0.13 38.19
N LEU A 151 36.47 -0.33 36.95
CA LEU A 151 35.57 -1.45 36.62
C LEU A 151 35.99 -2.26 35.37
N GLY A 152 37.07 -1.87 34.68
CA GLY A 152 37.58 -2.57 33.50
C GLY A 152 38.30 -3.92 33.74
N VAL A 153 38.41 -4.41 34.99
CA VAL A 153 39.12 -5.67 35.30
C VAL A 153 38.45 -6.46 36.44
N ARG A 154 37.61 -7.44 36.11
CA ARG A 154 37.49 -8.77 36.79
C ARG A 154 36.31 -9.64 36.29
N LYS A 155 36.54 -10.47 35.27
CA LYS A 155 35.77 -11.73 35.10
C LYS A 155 36.54 -12.88 34.42
N ILE A 156 37.87 -12.93 34.63
CA ILE A 156 38.72 -14.04 34.18
C ILE A 156 39.47 -14.64 35.38
N LYS A 157 39.22 -15.94 35.65
CA LYS A 157 39.92 -16.82 36.63
C LYS A 157 39.70 -16.41 38.11
N LYS A 158 39.70 -17.33 39.10
CA LYS A 158 39.95 -18.79 39.08
C LYS A 158 39.21 -19.52 40.23
N LYS A 159 39.19 -20.85 40.15
CA LYS A 159 38.79 -21.80 41.20
C LYS A 159 39.55 -21.57 42.54
N SER A 160 38.95 -22.02 43.66
CA SER A 160 39.56 -22.93 44.67
C SER A 160 39.73 -22.46 46.15
N LYS A 161 38.73 -22.83 46.97
CA LYS A 161 38.82 -23.54 48.28
C LYS A 161 39.40 -22.86 49.56
N ASN A 162 38.90 -23.39 50.69
CA ASN A 162 39.53 -23.58 52.03
C ASN A 162 39.55 -22.37 53.01
N LYS A 163 39.28 -22.53 54.33
CA LYS A 163 38.75 -23.69 55.12
C LYS A 163 38.37 -23.30 56.58
N LYS A 164 37.59 -24.18 57.26
CA LYS A 164 37.42 -24.36 58.74
C LYS A 164 36.55 -23.28 59.47
N LYS A 165 35.87 -23.56 60.61
CA LYS A 165 35.71 -24.80 61.43
C LYS A 165 34.45 -24.81 62.35
N SER A 166 33.64 -25.88 62.31
CA SER A 166 32.85 -26.54 63.41
C SER A 166 31.79 -27.47 62.77
N GLU A 167 31.81 -28.81 62.89
CA GLU A 167 31.36 -29.66 64.01
C GLU A 167 29.85 -29.47 64.38
N LYS A 168 28.97 -30.47 64.55
CA LYS A 168 28.94 -31.99 64.57
C LYS A 168 27.43 -32.43 64.52
N LYS A 169 26.92 -33.66 64.33
CA LYS A 169 27.37 -35.05 63.93
C LYS A 169 26.08 -35.88 63.61
N ALA A 170 26.15 -36.87 62.71
CA ALA A 170 25.21 -38.03 62.54
C ALA A 170 23.80 -37.86 61.89
N ASP A 171 23.15 -38.90 61.32
CA ASP A 171 23.55 -40.31 61.00
C ASP A 171 22.64 -40.97 59.91
N VAL A 172 22.99 -42.21 59.48
CA VAL A 172 22.09 -43.31 59.00
C VAL A 172 21.54 -43.39 57.53
N LEU A 173 22.07 -44.41 56.82
CA LEU A 173 21.51 -45.41 55.85
C LEU A 173 20.82 -45.06 54.50
N GLN A 174 21.53 -45.42 53.41
CA GLN A 174 21.22 -46.50 52.41
C GLN A 174 19.76 -46.71 51.93
N ASN A 175 19.52 -46.78 50.61
CA ASN A 175 19.75 -48.03 49.84
C ASN A 175 19.94 -47.86 48.31
N GLU A 176 20.41 -48.93 47.68
CA GLU A 176 20.54 -49.14 46.21
C GLU A 176 19.22 -49.77 45.65
N SER A 177 18.97 -50.04 44.35
CA SER A 177 19.88 -50.31 43.23
C SER A 177 19.26 -50.14 41.82
N SER A 178 20.18 -50.02 40.86
CA SER A 178 20.16 -49.83 39.40
C SER A 178 19.54 -50.92 38.48
N VAL A 179 19.28 -50.53 37.20
CA VAL A 179 19.55 -51.22 35.90
C VAL A 179 18.39 -51.22 34.86
N PHE A 180 18.75 -50.98 33.58
CA PHE A 180 17.93 -51.00 32.35
C PHE A 180 17.58 -52.41 31.83
N LYS A 181 16.48 -52.56 31.04
CA LYS A 181 16.54 -52.98 29.61
C LYS A 181 15.19 -53.04 28.87
N GLU A 182 15.23 -52.67 27.58
CA GLU A 182 14.31 -53.04 26.47
C GLU A 182 14.73 -54.42 25.87
N PRO A 183 14.07 -55.07 24.86
CA PRO A 183 13.16 -54.48 23.84
C PRO A 183 12.03 -55.38 23.20
N GLN A 184 11.41 -54.81 22.15
CA GLN A 184 10.76 -55.41 20.95
C GLN A 184 9.33 -56.02 20.95
N ASP A 185 8.61 -55.65 19.86
CA ASP A 185 7.57 -56.34 19.06
C ASP A 185 6.47 -57.20 19.74
N SER A 186 5.17 -57.03 19.44
CA SER A 186 4.62 -57.50 18.14
C SER A 186 3.11 -57.21 17.91
N SER A 187 2.77 -56.90 16.65
CA SER A 187 1.61 -57.34 15.81
C SER A 187 0.11 -57.33 16.26
N HIS A 188 -0.74 -56.88 15.32
CA HIS A 188 -2.20 -57.14 15.11
C HIS A 188 -3.21 -56.66 16.21
N LEU A 189 -4.33 -55.95 15.94
CA LEU A 189 -5.48 -56.10 15.00
C LEU A 189 -6.34 -57.38 15.23
N PRO A 190 -7.68 -57.39 15.04
CA PRO A 190 -8.60 -56.33 14.55
C PRO A 190 -9.97 -56.18 15.32
N VAL A 191 -10.90 -55.34 14.80
CA VAL A 191 -12.38 -55.56 14.56
C VAL A 191 -13.17 -56.46 15.56
N ASP A 192 -14.30 -56.08 16.20
CA ASP A 192 -15.32 -55.01 15.98
C ASP A 192 -16.06 -54.66 17.33
N SER A 193 -17.34 -54.24 17.53
CA SER A 193 -18.55 -54.03 16.69
C SER A 193 -19.63 -53.06 17.24
N VAL A 194 -20.15 -52.21 16.34
CA VAL A 194 -21.58 -51.96 15.97
C VAL A 194 -22.72 -51.96 17.06
N HIS A 195 -23.19 -50.73 17.40
CA HIS A 195 -24.61 -50.30 17.62
C HIS A 195 -25.48 -50.85 18.79
N PRO A 196 -26.69 -50.28 19.06
CA PRO A 196 -27.23 -48.92 18.82
C PRO A 196 -28.00 -48.30 20.03
N SER A 197 -28.65 -47.14 19.80
CA SER A 197 -29.84 -46.58 20.51
C SER A 197 -29.62 -46.01 21.93
N ALA A 198 -29.70 -44.70 22.18
CA ALA A 198 -30.82 -43.72 22.03
C ALA A 198 -31.78 -43.70 23.27
N VAL A 199 -31.78 -42.63 24.08
CA VAL A 199 -32.67 -41.42 24.02
C VAL A 199 -33.87 -41.54 24.98
N PRO A 200 -34.31 -40.50 25.73
CA PRO A 200 -33.64 -39.29 26.25
C PRO A 200 -33.94 -39.11 27.78
N ILE A 201 -33.81 -37.89 28.34
CA ILE A 201 -34.92 -37.14 29.01
C ILE A 201 -34.48 -35.71 29.40
N SER A 202 -35.46 -34.82 29.56
CA SER A 202 -35.38 -33.35 29.54
C SER A 202 -35.09 -32.64 30.88
N ASP A 203 -34.47 -31.46 30.75
CA ASP A 203 -34.78 -30.16 31.39
C ASP A 203 -35.54 -30.06 32.72
N LYS A 204 -35.06 -29.14 33.58
CA LYS A 204 -35.90 -28.07 34.15
C LYS A 204 -35.08 -26.87 34.65
N GLN A 205 -35.73 -25.71 34.77
CA GLN A 205 -35.10 -24.41 35.06
C GLN A 205 -35.56 -23.78 36.39
N ALA A 206 -34.70 -22.91 36.93
CA ALA A 206 -35.01 -21.65 37.63
C ALA A 206 -35.58 -21.66 39.07
N VAL A 207 -35.67 -20.43 39.62
CA VAL A 207 -36.09 -19.97 40.96
C VAL A 207 -34.99 -20.07 42.05
N ALA A 208 -34.77 -19.08 42.94
CA ALA A 208 -34.57 -17.61 42.87
C ALA A 208 -34.74 -17.01 44.30
N ALA A 209 -34.01 -15.91 44.62
CA ALA A 209 -34.15 -15.09 45.85
C ALA A 209 -33.88 -15.82 47.20
N ASP A 210 -33.57 -15.18 48.33
CA ASP A 210 -33.03 -13.84 48.66
C ASP A 210 -32.40 -13.93 50.08
N HIS A 211 -31.54 -12.98 50.50
CA HIS A 211 -31.61 -12.29 51.81
C HIS A 211 -30.40 -11.37 52.14
N GLU A 212 -30.73 -10.08 52.30
CA GLU A 212 -30.27 -9.09 53.31
C GLU A 212 -28.83 -8.55 53.41
N GLU A 213 -28.79 -7.25 53.77
CA GLU A 213 -27.62 -6.39 53.95
C GLU A 213 -27.16 -6.28 55.42
N LYS A 214 -26.04 -5.55 55.60
CA LYS A 214 -25.61 -4.76 56.77
C LYS A 214 -24.94 -5.46 57.96
N ILE A 215 -23.94 -4.86 58.62
CA ILE A 215 -22.86 -3.94 58.17
C ILE A 215 -21.79 -3.82 59.28
N ALA A 216 -20.60 -3.29 58.95
CA ALA A 216 -19.58 -2.77 59.87
C ALA A 216 -18.99 -3.70 60.95
N ALA A 217 -17.93 -4.42 60.58
CA ALA A 217 -16.79 -4.67 61.47
C ALA A 217 -15.45 -4.76 60.72
N ASP A 218 -15.26 -3.98 59.64
CA ASP A 218 -13.93 -3.62 59.08
C ASP A 218 -14.06 -2.60 57.92
N GLN A 219 -14.26 -1.31 58.26
CA GLN A 219 -14.09 -0.17 57.34
C GLN A 219 -13.69 1.10 58.12
N GLN A 220 -12.40 1.26 58.43
CA GLN A 220 -11.84 2.58 58.76
C GLN A 220 -10.34 2.77 58.44
N ALA A 221 -9.86 2.06 57.41
CA ALA A 221 -8.61 2.27 56.70
C ALA A 221 -8.77 1.55 55.34
N GLU A 222 -8.43 2.09 54.16
CA GLU A 222 -7.85 3.40 53.81
C GLU A 222 -8.62 3.97 52.60
N LYS A 223 -8.84 5.30 52.54
CA LYS A 223 -9.33 5.96 51.32
C LYS A 223 -8.94 7.43 51.23
N SER A 224 -7.64 7.71 51.33
CA SER A 224 -7.08 9.05 51.13
C SER A 224 -5.61 8.98 50.73
N ALA A 225 -5.30 9.54 49.55
CA ALA A 225 -4.06 10.19 49.14
C ALA A 225 -2.68 9.60 49.52
N ASP A 226 -1.94 9.28 48.46
CA ASP A 226 -0.55 9.72 48.21
C ASP A 226 0.69 8.96 48.75
N SER A 227 1.76 9.17 47.98
CA SER A 227 3.18 9.00 48.34
C SER A 227 3.74 7.58 48.53
N SER A 228 3.99 6.89 47.42
CA SER A 228 5.22 6.07 47.29
C SER A 228 6.03 6.37 46.02
N SER A 229 5.99 7.62 45.56
CA SER A 229 6.98 8.29 44.70
C SER A 229 7.59 7.45 43.56
N ASP A 230 6.97 7.51 42.38
CA ASP A 230 7.65 7.23 41.12
C ASP A 230 8.74 8.29 40.91
N TYR A 231 10.01 7.93 41.14
CA TYR A 231 11.14 8.84 40.96
C TYR A 231 11.51 8.93 39.48
N ILE A 232 11.14 10.03 38.81
CA ILE A 232 11.62 10.36 37.47
C ILE A 232 13.15 10.45 37.51
N ARG A 233 13.83 9.54 36.80
CA ARG A 233 15.29 9.57 36.62
C ARG A 233 15.67 10.38 35.38
N MET A 234 15.73 11.69 35.55
CA MET A 234 16.37 12.55 34.55
C MET A 234 17.88 12.30 34.53
N HIS A 235 18.41 11.98 33.34
CA HIS A 235 19.84 11.94 33.04
C HIS A 235 20.13 13.06 32.04
N SER A 236 20.82 14.11 32.48
CA SER A 236 21.11 15.31 31.69
C SER A 236 22.61 15.52 31.48
N PHE A 237 22.99 15.93 30.27
CA PHE A 237 24.37 16.22 29.89
C PHE A 237 24.44 17.53 29.10
N SER A 238 25.30 18.46 29.53
CA SER A 238 25.51 19.74 28.86
C SER A 238 26.89 19.82 28.20
N PHE A 239 26.95 20.46 27.03
CA PHE A 239 28.19 20.64 26.27
C PHE A 239 28.35 22.12 25.87
N ASP A 240 29.48 22.70 26.27
CA ASP A 240 29.98 23.96 25.72
C ASP A 240 31.07 23.68 24.67
N ALA A 241 31.12 24.48 23.60
CA ALA A 241 32.07 24.33 22.51
C ALA A 241 32.36 25.70 21.86
N GLU A 242 33.63 26.06 21.73
CA GLU A 242 34.07 27.40 21.38
C GLU A 242 35.28 27.38 20.41
N HIS A 243 35.48 28.46 19.66
CA HIS A 243 36.59 28.75 18.74
C HIS A 243 36.75 27.86 17.47
N ASP A 244 36.44 28.43 16.29
CA ASP A 244 37.42 28.70 15.18
C ASP A 244 36.78 29.59 14.07
N PRO A 245 37.54 30.40 13.26
CA PRO A 245 36.97 31.41 12.34
C PRO A 245 37.25 31.22 10.82
N LEU A 246 36.65 32.08 9.97
CA LEU A 246 36.87 32.28 8.50
C LEU A 246 36.29 31.16 7.58
N MET A 247 35.80 31.35 6.34
CA MET A 247 35.47 32.48 5.42
C MET A 247 34.17 32.06 4.63
N ARG A 248 33.22 32.93 4.20
CA ARG A 248 33.18 33.86 3.04
C ARG A 248 33.56 33.25 1.66
N MET A 249 32.92 33.58 0.53
CA MET A 249 31.60 34.17 0.20
C MET A 249 31.34 34.00 -1.32
N ASP A 250 30.07 34.11 -1.74
CA ASP A 250 29.50 34.42 -3.07
C ASP A 250 30.09 33.83 -4.37
N ASP A 251 29.20 33.32 -5.23
CA ASP A 251 29.02 33.93 -6.57
C ASP A 251 27.59 33.69 -7.10
N CYS A 252 27.05 34.61 -7.90
CA CYS A 252 25.65 34.57 -8.38
C CYS A 252 25.57 34.67 -9.92
N LEU A 253 24.79 33.78 -10.56
CA LEU A 253 24.56 33.81 -12.01
C LEU A 253 23.08 34.00 -12.35
N GLU A 254 22.74 35.21 -12.80
CA GLU A 254 21.43 35.50 -13.40
C GLU A 254 21.23 34.65 -14.67
N THR A 255 20.15 33.86 -14.73
CA THR A 255 19.74 33.16 -15.96
C THR A 255 18.53 33.87 -16.54
N ARG A 256 18.71 34.57 -17.67
CA ARG A 256 17.61 35.25 -18.37
C ARG A 256 16.63 34.24 -18.99
N MET A 257 15.34 34.38 -18.69
CA MET A 257 14.28 33.70 -19.43
C MET A 257 14.27 34.14 -20.90
N ILE A 258 14.17 33.15 -21.80
CA ILE A 258 13.71 33.35 -23.17
C ILE A 258 12.31 32.75 -23.23
N VAL A 259 11.29 33.58 -23.45
CA VAL A 259 9.91 33.12 -23.67
C VAL A 259 9.83 32.57 -25.09
N CYS A 260 9.40 31.31 -25.24
CA CYS A 260 9.18 30.70 -26.55
C CYS A 260 7.75 31.02 -27.02
N PRO A 261 7.54 31.77 -28.12
CA PRO A 261 6.19 32.18 -28.55
C PRO A 261 5.28 31.01 -29.00
N ASP A 262 5.88 29.88 -29.36
CA ASP A 262 5.21 28.81 -30.11
C ASP A 262 4.31 27.90 -29.24
N LEU A 263 4.21 28.16 -27.92
CA LEU A 263 3.32 27.44 -26.99
C LEU A 263 1.91 28.05 -26.86
N LEU A 264 1.63 29.14 -27.58
CA LEU A 264 0.33 29.82 -27.59
C LEU A 264 -0.91 29.08 -28.17
N PRO A 265 -0.84 27.96 -28.95
CA PRO A 265 -2.04 27.40 -29.59
C PRO A 265 -2.85 26.43 -28.72
N ILE A 266 -2.62 26.36 -27.40
CA ILE A 266 -3.38 25.45 -26.51
C ILE A 266 -4.78 26.00 -26.16
N LEU A 267 -4.93 27.33 -26.01
CA LEU A 267 -6.23 27.99 -25.80
C LEU A 267 -6.90 28.40 -27.12
N ILE A 268 -8.23 28.44 -27.12
CA ILE A 268 -9.04 29.11 -28.15
C ILE A 268 -8.92 30.64 -27.92
N PRO A 269 -8.35 31.41 -28.87
CA PRO A 269 -8.06 32.83 -28.66
C PRO A 269 -9.30 33.64 -28.25
N GLY A 270 -9.17 34.45 -27.19
CA GLY A 270 -10.28 35.22 -26.63
C GLY A 270 -11.16 34.44 -25.64
N SER A 271 -10.76 33.25 -25.20
CA SER A 271 -11.49 32.47 -24.19
C SER A 271 -10.56 31.68 -23.25
N LEU A 272 -11.10 31.26 -22.11
CA LEU A 272 -10.45 30.31 -21.18
C LEU A 272 -10.70 28.84 -21.57
N LYS A 273 -11.15 28.56 -22.80
CA LYS A 273 -11.39 27.19 -23.27
C LYS A 273 -10.13 26.65 -23.94
N ILE A 274 -9.61 25.56 -23.40
CA ILE A 274 -8.54 24.76 -24.01
C ILE A 274 -9.12 24.02 -25.22
N ARG A 275 -8.35 23.87 -26.30
CA ARG A 275 -8.75 23.07 -27.46
C ARG A 275 -9.02 21.60 -27.06
N PRO A 276 -10.03 20.93 -27.65
CA PRO A 276 -10.30 19.53 -27.39
C PRO A 276 -9.13 18.64 -27.88
N PRO A 277 -8.91 17.44 -27.30
CA PRO A 277 -7.73 16.62 -27.61
C PRO A 277 -7.50 16.38 -29.11
N HIS A 278 -8.55 16.11 -29.89
CA HIS A 278 -8.42 15.86 -31.33
C HIS A 278 -7.99 17.10 -32.15
N GLU A 279 -8.25 18.32 -31.67
CA GLU A 279 -7.68 19.54 -32.26
C GLU A 279 -6.21 19.73 -31.84
N VAL A 280 -5.86 19.40 -30.59
CA VAL A 280 -4.47 19.47 -30.11
C VAL A 280 -3.59 18.45 -30.85
N ASP A 281 -4.11 17.25 -31.08
CA ASP A 281 -3.47 16.21 -31.91
C ASP A 281 -3.26 16.69 -33.36
N GLN A 282 -4.16 17.54 -33.89
CA GLN A 282 -4.04 18.15 -35.22
C GLN A 282 -3.07 19.34 -35.29
N LEU A 283 -2.57 19.88 -34.17
CA LEU A 283 -1.60 20.99 -34.17
C LEU A 283 -0.18 20.55 -34.59
N GLY A 284 0.07 19.25 -34.80
CA GLY A 284 1.35 18.75 -35.31
C GLY A 284 2.50 18.92 -34.32
N LEU A 285 2.25 18.75 -33.02
CA LEU A 285 3.24 18.87 -31.94
C LEU A 285 4.29 17.73 -31.91
N ASP A 286 4.34 16.92 -32.97
CA ASP A 286 5.33 15.87 -33.28
C ASP A 286 6.74 16.41 -33.56
N ARG A 287 7.30 17.21 -32.62
CA ARG A 287 8.72 17.63 -32.65
C ARG A 287 9.32 18.17 -31.36
N ILE A 288 8.65 18.08 -30.20
CA ILE A 288 9.24 18.50 -28.90
C ILE A 288 10.58 17.77 -28.61
N SER A 289 10.76 16.55 -29.13
CA SER A 289 11.98 15.75 -28.99
C SER A 289 13.15 16.13 -29.93
N GLU A 290 12.94 16.95 -30.97
CA GLU A 290 14.06 17.37 -31.85
C GLU A 290 14.82 18.60 -31.31
N PHE A 291 14.27 19.32 -30.34
CA PHE A 291 14.88 20.53 -29.77
C PHE A 291 15.91 20.26 -28.66
N GLU A 292 16.19 19.00 -28.29
CA GLU A 292 17.12 18.66 -27.21
C GLU A 292 18.59 18.49 -27.67
N THR A 293 18.90 18.64 -28.98
CA THR A 293 20.27 18.54 -29.54
C THR A 293 20.89 19.92 -29.87
N GLY A 294 21.12 20.74 -28.84
CA GLY A 294 21.65 22.09 -29.02
C GLY A 294 23.15 22.16 -29.38
N THR A 295 23.50 22.69 -30.57
CA THR A 295 24.65 23.60 -30.77
C THR A 295 24.64 24.29 -32.15
N ALA A 296 25.15 25.52 -32.22
CA ALA A 296 25.05 26.40 -33.37
C ALA A 296 26.10 26.14 -34.48
N ALA A 297 26.10 24.94 -35.08
CA ALA A 297 27.08 24.53 -36.10
C ALA A 297 26.50 24.20 -37.49
N ALA A 298 25.23 23.80 -37.60
CA ALA A 298 24.68 23.19 -38.83
C ALA A 298 24.23 24.17 -39.93
N PHE A 299 24.08 25.47 -39.65
CA PHE A 299 23.54 26.45 -40.61
C PHE A 299 24.62 27.21 -41.43
N LYS A 300 25.60 26.49 -41.98
CA LYS A 300 26.47 26.98 -43.07
C LYS A 300 26.76 25.88 -44.08
N ASN A 301 26.43 26.18 -45.33
CA ASN A 301 26.46 25.30 -46.51
C ASN A 301 25.41 24.16 -46.41
N GLU A 302 24.74 23.75 -47.48
CA GLU A 302 24.90 24.11 -48.90
C GLU A 302 23.55 24.14 -49.63
N LYS A 303 23.49 24.80 -50.79
CA LYS A 303 22.32 24.74 -51.69
C LYS A 303 22.43 23.50 -52.58
N VAL A 304 21.31 22.84 -52.90
CA VAL A 304 20.85 22.55 -54.30
C VAL A 304 19.51 21.80 -54.29
N THR A 305 18.78 21.89 -55.41
CA THR A 305 17.44 21.36 -55.70
C THR A 305 17.35 19.82 -55.86
N PRO A 306 16.16 19.23 -55.71
CA PRO A 306 15.95 17.78 -55.80
C PRO A 306 15.90 17.23 -57.23
N SER A 307 16.15 15.93 -57.39
CA SER A 307 15.94 15.19 -58.64
C SER A 307 15.48 13.74 -58.38
N PHE A 308 14.33 13.36 -58.93
CA PHE A 308 13.87 11.96 -59.02
C PHE A 308 14.61 11.23 -60.15
N SER A 309 14.86 9.93 -59.98
CA SER A 309 14.89 8.97 -61.10
C SER A 309 14.57 7.55 -60.60
N SER A 310 13.76 6.82 -61.36
CA SER A 310 13.40 5.42 -61.11
C SER A 310 14.22 4.43 -61.94
N LYS A 311 14.34 3.17 -61.46
CA LYS A 311 13.98 1.94 -62.20
C LYS A 311 14.37 0.63 -61.48
N ASP A 312 13.34 -0.12 -61.12
CA ASP A 312 13.08 -1.53 -61.43
C ASP A 312 14.13 -2.64 -61.13
N ASP A 313 13.88 -3.37 -60.03
CA ASP A 313 13.48 -4.82 -60.01
C ASP A 313 14.45 -5.94 -60.51
N PRO A 314 14.17 -7.25 -60.27
CA PRO A 314 13.97 -7.97 -59.00
C PRO A 314 15.01 -9.09 -58.72
N LYS A 315 14.82 -9.79 -57.58
CA LYS A 315 15.34 -11.14 -57.17
C LYS A 315 16.63 -11.21 -56.33
N THR A 316 16.48 -11.04 -55.02
CA THR A 316 16.93 -12.06 -54.03
C THR A 316 16.08 -11.94 -52.77
N ILE A 317 15.25 -12.95 -52.47
CA ILE A 317 14.46 -13.03 -51.23
C ILE A 317 14.86 -14.30 -50.48
N THR A 318 15.63 -14.12 -49.41
CA THR A 318 15.68 -15.03 -48.25
C THR A 318 16.22 -14.27 -47.03
N GLU A 319 15.76 -14.65 -45.84
CA GLU A 319 16.36 -14.32 -44.53
C GLU A 319 16.51 -12.83 -44.14
N ARG A 320 15.37 -12.19 -43.82
CA ARG A 320 15.31 -11.22 -42.70
C ARG A 320 14.11 -11.51 -41.79
N ARG A 321 14.27 -11.15 -40.50
CA ARG A 321 13.27 -11.36 -39.44
C ARG A 321 11.99 -10.56 -39.74
N PRO A 322 10.79 -11.07 -39.41
CA PRO A 322 9.60 -10.23 -39.36
C PRO A 322 9.76 -9.19 -38.23
N ALA A 323 9.60 -7.91 -38.57
CA ALA A 323 9.32 -6.88 -37.58
C ALA A 323 7.85 -6.97 -37.11
N ASN A 324 7.52 -6.33 -36.00
CA ASN A 324 6.22 -6.48 -35.34
C ASN A 324 5.06 -5.98 -36.22
N ALA A 325 4.26 -6.89 -36.77
CA ALA A 325 3.01 -6.56 -37.46
C ALA A 325 1.87 -6.39 -36.43
N TYR A 326 1.85 -5.25 -35.73
CA TYR A 326 0.75 -4.85 -34.83
C TYR A 326 0.44 -3.33 -34.90
N GLU A 327 0.77 -2.68 -36.02
CA GLU A 327 0.51 -1.24 -36.28
C GLU A 327 -0.50 -1.04 -37.42
N ALA A 328 -1.67 -1.71 -37.36
CA ALA A 328 -2.83 -1.41 -38.22
C ALA A 328 -4.12 -2.10 -37.73
N GLU A 329 -4.87 -1.50 -36.79
CA GLU A 329 -6.35 -1.56 -36.66
C GLU A 329 -6.87 -0.88 -35.37
N TYR A 330 -6.64 0.44 -35.24
CA TYR A 330 -7.35 1.28 -34.26
C TYR A 330 -7.79 2.60 -34.91
N LEU A 331 -8.82 2.52 -35.77
CA LEU A 331 -9.53 3.69 -36.26
C LEU A 331 -10.49 4.23 -35.19
N THR A 332 -10.36 5.51 -34.87
CA THR A 332 -11.13 6.20 -33.83
C THR A 332 -12.56 6.49 -34.28
N VAL A 333 -13.54 5.84 -33.63
CA VAL A 333 -14.97 6.05 -33.92
C VAL A 333 -15.47 7.34 -33.23
N SER A 334 -15.02 8.50 -33.73
CA SER A 334 -15.38 9.82 -33.17
C SER A 334 -15.52 10.97 -34.18
N HIS A 335 -15.37 10.74 -35.49
CA HIS A 335 -15.62 11.77 -36.52
C HIS A 335 -16.40 11.24 -37.73
N LEU A 336 -17.70 11.03 -37.54
CA LEU A 336 -18.71 11.15 -38.60
C LEU A 336 -19.93 11.88 -38.05
N PHE A 337 -20.60 12.63 -38.94
CA PHE A 337 -21.76 13.50 -38.71
C PHE A 337 -21.48 14.88 -38.08
N LEU A 338 -22.34 15.84 -38.48
CA LEU A 338 -22.21 17.30 -38.36
C LEU A 338 -21.11 17.92 -39.26
N ASP A 339 -21.41 18.79 -40.24
CA ASP A 339 -22.75 19.20 -40.70
C ASP A 339 -22.81 19.83 -42.11
N SER A 340 -24.05 19.95 -42.63
CA SER A 340 -24.60 20.96 -43.55
C SER A 340 -24.59 20.81 -45.11
N ALA A 341 -25.81 20.96 -45.64
CA ALA A 341 -26.23 21.77 -46.81
C ALA A 341 -26.11 21.30 -48.30
N ILE A 342 -27.23 20.74 -48.79
CA ILE A 342 -28.00 21.13 -50.01
C ILE A 342 -27.27 21.29 -51.37
N SER A 343 -27.59 20.39 -52.34
CA SER A 343 -28.15 20.80 -53.66
C SER A 343 -28.75 19.64 -54.48
N ASP A 344 -30.09 19.57 -54.51
CA ASP A 344 -30.98 19.37 -55.68
C ASP A 344 -30.51 18.62 -56.96
N GLN A 345 -31.17 17.48 -57.30
CA GLN A 345 -31.86 17.15 -58.59
C GLN A 345 -31.90 15.64 -58.96
N GLY A 346 -33.04 15.18 -59.53
CA GLY A 346 -33.21 13.94 -60.34
C GLY A 346 -33.06 12.59 -59.59
N ALA A 347 -34.07 11.78 -59.25
CA ALA A 347 -35.36 11.45 -59.86
C ALA A 347 -35.31 10.63 -61.17
N THR A 348 -35.40 9.30 -61.06
CA THR A 348 -36.39 8.46 -61.81
C THR A 348 -36.47 7.04 -61.24
N GLU A 349 -37.55 6.34 -61.55
CA GLU A 349 -37.93 4.99 -61.05
C GLU A 349 -37.44 3.87 -61.99
N ILE A 350 -37.50 2.60 -61.54
CA ILE A 350 -38.23 1.48 -62.20
C ILE A 350 -38.07 0.17 -61.37
N SER A 351 -38.87 -0.86 -61.67
CA SER A 351 -39.39 -1.86 -60.74
C SER A 351 -38.97 -3.33 -60.98
N SER A 352 -39.55 -4.21 -60.14
CA SER A 352 -40.08 -5.56 -60.44
C SER A 352 -39.19 -6.83 -60.41
N GLU A 353 -39.39 -7.58 -59.31
CA GLU A 353 -39.88 -8.98 -59.27
C GLU A 353 -38.95 -10.23 -59.18
N SER A 354 -39.52 -11.23 -58.48
CA SER A 354 -39.18 -12.67 -58.38
C SER A 354 -38.18 -13.17 -57.32
N LYS A 355 -38.42 -14.42 -56.89
CA LYS A 355 -37.81 -15.25 -55.81
C LYS A 355 -37.92 -16.73 -56.26
N PRO A 356 -37.34 -17.73 -55.57
CA PRO A 356 -36.14 -17.78 -54.70
C PRO A 356 -35.17 -18.93 -55.11
N ASP A 357 -34.02 -19.08 -54.43
CA ASP A 357 -33.65 -20.30 -53.65
C ASP A 357 -32.14 -20.39 -53.32
N ASP A 358 -31.86 -20.77 -52.07
CA ASP A 358 -30.63 -21.30 -51.44
C ASP A 358 -29.22 -21.05 -52.03
N ALA A 359 -28.52 -20.06 -51.45
CA ALA A 359 -27.11 -20.21 -51.05
C ALA A 359 -26.76 -19.27 -49.88
N ILE A 360 -26.19 -19.80 -48.80
CA ILE A 360 -25.85 -19.03 -47.58
C ILE A 360 -24.49 -18.33 -47.73
N GLN A 361 -24.44 -16.99 -47.68
CA GLN A 361 -23.36 -16.26 -46.99
C GLN A 361 -23.59 -14.74 -46.83
N LYS A 362 -23.21 -14.23 -45.65
CA LYS A 362 -22.86 -12.84 -45.32
C LYS A 362 -23.91 -11.75 -45.61
N GLU A 363 -24.91 -11.66 -44.74
CA GLU A 363 -25.36 -10.36 -44.24
C GLU A 363 -25.92 -10.52 -42.82
N ASP A 364 -25.33 -9.79 -41.85
CA ASP A 364 -25.97 -9.42 -40.57
C ASP A 364 -25.03 -8.45 -39.84
N THR A 365 -25.12 -7.16 -40.21
CA THR A 365 -24.49 -6.08 -39.44
C THR A 365 -25.14 -6.00 -38.07
N LEU A 366 -24.36 -6.27 -37.01
CA LEU A 366 -24.77 -6.05 -35.61
C LEU A 366 -24.85 -4.55 -35.27
N THR A 367 -25.80 -3.87 -35.90
CA THR A 367 -26.26 -2.53 -35.55
C THR A 367 -27.10 -2.65 -34.28
N ILE A 368 -26.43 -2.84 -33.14
CA ILE A 368 -27.09 -2.81 -31.83
C ILE A 368 -27.65 -1.40 -31.64
N LYS A 369 -28.98 -1.29 -31.76
CA LYS A 369 -29.73 -0.04 -31.70
C LYS A 369 -29.48 0.68 -30.37
N ARG A 370 -28.91 1.89 -30.42
CA ARG A 370 -28.90 2.87 -29.32
C ARG A 370 -30.30 3.48 -29.05
N GLU A 371 -31.37 2.71 -29.22
CA GLU A 371 -32.77 3.22 -29.13
C GLU A 371 -33.36 3.12 -27.73
N ASN A 372 -32.85 2.22 -26.87
CA ASN A 372 -33.36 2.06 -25.50
C ASN A 372 -32.56 2.88 -24.48
N ASN A 373 -32.54 4.21 -24.62
CA ASN A 373 -31.97 5.11 -23.61
C ASN A 373 -32.94 5.40 -22.43
N THR A 374 -33.96 4.56 -22.27
CA THR A 374 -35.11 4.77 -21.38
C THR A 374 -34.74 4.87 -19.90
N GLY A 375 -33.74 4.11 -19.44
CA GLY A 375 -33.24 4.19 -18.07
C GLY A 375 -32.64 5.55 -17.72
N PHE A 376 -31.98 6.24 -18.67
CA PHE A 376 -31.41 7.56 -18.39
C PHE A 376 -32.48 8.65 -18.36
N SER A 377 -33.48 8.61 -19.25
CA SER A 377 -34.61 9.54 -19.17
C SER A 377 -35.42 9.41 -17.87
N LEU A 378 -35.56 8.19 -17.32
CA LEU A 378 -36.16 7.98 -16.00
C LEU A 378 -35.32 8.60 -14.88
N LEU A 379 -33.98 8.53 -14.97
CA LEU A 379 -33.09 9.21 -14.02
C LEU A 379 -33.13 10.73 -14.18
N GLU A 380 -33.25 11.28 -15.39
CA GLU A 380 -33.47 12.72 -15.60
C GLU A 380 -34.78 13.23 -14.99
N GLU A 381 -35.86 12.43 -15.02
CA GLU A 381 -37.14 12.77 -14.38
C GLU A 381 -37.05 12.76 -12.85
N TRP A 382 -36.24 11.86 -12.27
CA TRP A 382 -36.03 11.77 -10.82
C TRP A 382 -35.01 12.78 -10.29
N PHE A 383 -34.03 13.17 -11.11
CA PHE A 383 -32.94 14.08 -10.76
C PHE A 383 -32.93 15.30 -11.73
N PRO A 384 -33.92 16.21 -11.65
CA PRO A 384 -34.07 17.31 -12.61
C PRO A 384 -32.88 18.30 -12.65
N ASN A 385 -32.06 18.34 -11.59
CA ASN A 385 -30.85 19.18 -11.49
C ASN A 385 -29.64 18.62 -12.28
N LEU A 386 -29.77 17.51 -13.01
CA LEU A 386 -28.70 16.99 -13.87
C LEU A 386 -28.39 17.92 -15.06
N LYS A 387 -29.38 18.67 -15.55
CA LYS A 387 -29.36 19.35 -16.87
C LYS A 387 -28.60 20.69 -16.93
N THR A 388 -27.59 20.89 -16.07
CA THR A 388 -26.84 22.16 -15.98
C THR A 388 -25.32 21.98 -16.01
N GLU A 389 -24.72 22.59 -17.04
CA GLU A 389 -23.31 23.03 -17.15
C GLU A 389 -22.17 22.00 -17.32
N ASP A 390 -22.28 21.11 -18.32
CA ASP A 390 -21.17 20.26 -18.81
C ASP A 390 -20.09 21.02 -19.63
N HIS A 391 -19.87 22.31 -19.39
CA HIS A 391 -19.09 23.20 -20.29
C HIS A 391 -18.00 24.05 -19.62
N LEU A 392 -17.84 23.95 -18.30
CA LEU A 392 -16.74 24.60 -17.57
C LEU A 392 -15.49 23.71 -17.56
N PRO A 393 -14.26 24.27 -17.73
CA PRO A 393 -13.02 23.56 -17.43
C PRO A 393 -13.05 23.02 -16.00
N CYS A 394 -12.48 21.83 -15.78
CA CYS A 394 -12.49 21.19 -14.46
C CYS A 394 -11.07 20.83 -14.01
N ILE A 395 -10.74 21.19 -12.77
CA ILE A 395 -9.49 20.82 -12.09
C ILE A 395 -9.83 19.66 -11.14
N SER A 396 -9.31 18.49 -11.44
CA SER A 396 -9.54 17.27 -10.65
C SER A 396 -8.29 16.89 -9.86
N ILE A 397 -8.40 16.89 -8.53
CA ILE A 397 -7.26 16.70 -7.60
C ILE A 397 -7.42 15.37 -6.85
N CYS A 398 -6.46 14.46 -7.02
CA CYS A 398 -6.54 13.10 -6.47
C CYS A 398 -6.52 13.10 -4.93
N SER A 399 -7.59 12.57 -4.32
CA SER A 399 -7.74 12.39 -2.87
C SER A 399 -7.48 10.97 -2.37
N GLY A 400 -7.14 10.04 -3.27
CA GLY A 400 -6.73 8.69 -2.89
C GLY A 400 -5.62 8.71 -1.84
N ASP A 401 -5.68 7.79 -0.89
CA ASP A 401 -4.89 7.85 0.36
C ASP A 401 -3.39 8.15 0.15
N GLY A 402 -2.78 7.57 -0.89
CA GLY A 402 -1.38 7.83 -1.26
C GLY A 402 -1.08 9.26 -1.74
N CYS A 403 -2.01 9.96 -2.39
CA CYS A 403 -1.88 11.39 -2.70
C CYS A 403 -2.18 12.27 -1.48
N SER A 404 -3.12 11.86 -0.62
CA SER A 404 -3.43 12.56 0.63
C SER A 404 -2.26 12.58 1.60
N ILE A 405 -1.53 11.45 1.75
CA ILE A 405 -0.25 11.37 2.48
C ILE A 405 0.79 12.35 1.91
N GLN A 406 0.82 12.52 0.58
CA GLN A 406 1.73 13.46 -0.11
C GLN A 406 1.24 14.92 -0.11
N ASN A 407 0.34 15.31 0.81
CA ASN A 407 -0.26 16.64 0.96
C ASN A 407 -1.29 17.05 -0.12
N GLY A 408 -1.89 16.11 -0.87
CA GLY A 408 -2.89 16.42 -1.90
C GLY A 408 -4.09 17.23 -1.41
N GLN A 409 -4.50 17.05 -0.14
CA GLN A 409 -5.52 17.87 0.51
C GLN A 409 -5.15 19.37 0.54
N LYS A 410 -3.90 19.71 0.88
CA LYS A 410 -3.41 21.10 0.92
C LYS A 410 -3.31 21.71 -0.48
N VAL A 411 -3.10 20.90 -1.51
CA VAL A 411 -3.13 21.34 -2.91
C VAL A 411 -4.56 21.72 -3.30
N PHE A 412 -5.57 20.93 -2.91
CA PHE A 412 -6.98 21.26 -3.13
C PHE A 412 -7.41 22.54 -2.39
N GLU A 413 -7.06 22.67 -1.11
CA GLU A 413 -7.33 23.85 -0.29
C GLU A 413 -6.72 25.13 -0.88
N GLU A 414 -5.48 25.05 -1.39
CA GLU A 414 -4.80 26.16 -2.04
C GLU A 414 -5.41 26.50 -3.42
N PHE A 415 -5.85 25.50 -4.20
CA PHE A 415 -6.58 25.75 -5.45
C PHE A 415 -7.89 26.50 -5.17
N HIS A 416 -8.64 26.08 -4.15
CA HIS A 416 -9.84 26.81 -3.72
C HIS A 416 -9.47 28.23 -3.33
N ARG A 417 -8.49 28.43 -2.43
CA ARG A 417 -8.08 29.76 -1.93
C ARG A 417 -7.70 30.72 -3.07
N VAL A 418 -6.93 30.26 -4.06
CA VAL A 418 -6.51 31.11 -5.17
C VAL A 418 -7.68 31.40 -6.11
N LEU A 419 -8.50 30.40 -6.47
CA LEU A 419 -9.69 30.60 -7.31
C LEU A 419 -10.71 31.56 -6.67
N THR A 420 -10.96 31.47 -5.36
CA THR A 420 -11.76 32.45 -4.60
C THR A 420 -11.15 33.86 -4.73
N SER A 421 -9.84 34.00 -4.50
CA SER A 421 -9.18 35.31 -4.57
C SER A 421 -9.22 35.95 -5.96
N MET A 422 -9.17 35.14 -7.02
CA MET A 422 -9.30 35.56 -8.42
C MET A 422 -10.77 35.67 -8.89
N HIS A 423 -11.75 35.35 -8.04
CA HIS A 423 -13.18 35.35 -8.34
C HIS A 423 -13.57 34.41 -9.51
N MET A 424 -12.86 33.29 -9.66
CA MET A 424 -12.99 32.33 -10.78
C MET A 424 -13.88 31.11 -10.49
N GLU A 425 -14.51 31.04 -9.31
CA GLU A 425 -15.29 29.89 -8.84
C GLU A 425 -16.48 29.54 -9.76
N THR A 426 -17.02 30.52 -10.49
CA THR A 426 -18.10 30.34 -11.47
C THR A 426 -17.59 30.06 -12.90
N ASN A 427 -16.27 30.00 -13.10
CA ASN A 427 -15.65 29.79 -14.41
C ASN A 427 -14.86 28.47 -14.52
N VAL A 428 -14.46 27.89 -13.39
CA VAL A 428 -13.69 26.64 -13.33
C VAL A 428 -14.22 25.77 -12.20
N ARG A 429 -14.62 24.53 -12.52
CA ARG A 429 -15.07 23.57 -11.50
C ARG A 429 -13.85 22.95 -10.82
N LEU A 430 -13.80 22.99 -9.49
CA LEU A 430 -12.79 22.29 -8.70
C LEU A 430 -13.40 20.99 -8.15
N LYS A 431 -12.76 19.85 -8.38
CA LYS A 431 -13.18 18.54 -7.85
C LYS A 431 -12.08 17.90 -7.01
N GLN A 432 -12.48 17.32 -5.90
CA GLN A 432 -11.68 16.35 -5.17
C GLN A 432 -12.06 14.96 -5.70
N VAL A 433 -11.12 14.24 -6.32
CA VAL A 433 -11.44 13.02 -7.10
C VAL A 433 -10.84 11.76 -6.49
N GLY A 434 -11.20 10.60 -7.05
CA GLY A 434 -10.72 9.29 -6.63
C GLY A 434 -9.22 9.05 -6.85
N CYS A 435 -8.79 7.83 -6.54
CA CYS A 435 -7.45 7.34 -6.83
C CYS A 435 -7.37 6.80 -8.26
N SER A 436 -6.30 7.12 -8.98
CA SER A 436 -5.97 6.57 -10.31
C SER A 436 -4.87 5.50 -10.28
N GLY A 437 -4.46 5.06 -9.09
CA GLY A 437 -3.41 4.07 -8.88
C GLY A 437 -1.97 4.57 -9.03
N PHE A 438 -1.75 5.75 -9.66
CA PHE A 438 -0.41 6.30 -9.96
C PHE A 438 0.27 7.00 -8.76
N CYS A 439 0.19 6.39 -7.58
CA CYS A 439 0.53 6.98 -6.29
C CYS A 439 1.98 7.51 -6.20
N GLY A 440 2.95 6.85 -6.83
CA GLY A 440 4.36 7.25 -6.83
C GLY A 440 4.68 8.59 -7.53
N GLN A 441 3.70 9.21 -8.18
CA GLN A 441 3.81 10.54 -8.79
C GLN A 441 2.84 11.57 -8.18
N GLY A 442 2.24 11.28 -7.02
CA GLY A 442 1.33 12.18 -6.32
C GLY A 442 2.00 13.41 -5.68
N PRO A 443 1.24 14.46 -5.31
CA PRO A 443 -0.17 14.68 -5.64
C PRO A 443 -0.41 14.86 -7.16
N LEU A 444 -1.56 14.38 -7.63
CA LEU A 444 -1.96 14.40 -9.03
C LEU A 444 -3.03 15.46 -9.26
N VAL A 445 -2.82 16.31 -10.27
CA VAL A 445 -3.79 17.34 -10.70
C VAL A 445 -4.06 17.17 -12.18
N MET A 446 -5.30 16.83 -12.53
CA MET A 446 -5.78 16.64 -13.89
C MET A 446 -6.56 17.87 -14.35
N LEU A 447 -6.28 18.37 -15.55
CA LEU A 447 -7.01 19.47 -16.18
C LEU A 447 -7.91 18.94 -17.31
N LEU A 448 -9.22 19.08 -17.15
CA LEU A 448 -10.26 18.61 -18.06
C LEU A 448 -10.85 19.79 -18.86
N PRO A 449 -11.27 19.58 -20.13
CA PRO A 449 -11.44 18.29 -20.82
C PRO A 449 -10.16 17.71 -21.44
N SER A 450 -9.05 18.46 -21.49
CA SER A 450 -7.86 18.08 -22.27
C SER A 450 -7.04 16.92 -21.68
N ARG A 451 -7.34 16.47 -20.46
CA ARG A 451 -6.63 15.42 -19.70
C ARG A 451 -5.12 15.62 -19.63
N ILE A 452 -4.72 16.87 -19.39
CA ILE A 452 -3.34 17.23 -19.02
C ILE A 452 -3.12 16.82 -17.56
N LEU A 453 -2.10 16.02 -17.27
CA LEU A 453 -1.79 15.54 -15.93
C LEU A 453 -0.50 16.18 -15.40
N TYR A 454 -0.65 16.98 -14.34
CA TYR A 454 0.46 17.43 -13.52
C TYR A 454 0.73 16.46 -12.36
N VAL A 455 2.00 16.17 -12.13
CA VAL A 455 2.52 15.24 -11.11
C VAL A 455 3.32 15.98 -10.05
N LYS A 456 3.34 15.43 -8.83
CA LYS A 456 4.10 15.95 -7.67
C LYS A 456 3.82 17.42 -7.35
N VAL A 457 2.59 17.86 -7.59
CA VAL A 457 2.16 19.24 -7.38
C VAL A 457 2.18 19.57 -5.89
N ARG A 458 2.80 20.70 -5.53
CA ARG A 458 2.83 21.25 -4.16
C ARG A 458 1.91 22.47 -4.09
N PRO A 459 1.45 22.90 -2.91
CA PRO A 459 0.65 24.13 -2.78
C PRO A 459 1.32 25.36 -3.41
N ALA A 460 2.65 25.49 -3.27
CA ALA A 460 3.40 26.59 -3.88
C ALA A 460 3.37 26.63 -5.42
N ASP A 461 3.01 25.53 -6.09
CA ASP A 461 2.92 25.45 -7.56
C ASP A 461 1.53 25.88 -8.08
N VAL A 462 0.52 25.96 -7.21
CA VAL A 462 -0.90 26.15 -7.57
C VAL A 462 -1.14 27.49 -8.27
N GLN A 463 -0.61 28.59 -7.73
CA GLN A 463 -0.74 29.91 -8.34
C GLN A 463 -0.14 29.93 -9.75
N GLN A 464 1.00 29.24 -9.96
CA GLN A 464 1.61 29.12 -11.28
C GLN A 464 0.72 28.30 -12.24
N ILE A 465 0.10 27.20 -11.80
CA ILE A 465 -0.83 26.41 -12.64
C ILE A 465 -2.00 27.26 -13.13
N ILE A 466 -2.57 28.10 -12.26
CA ILE A 466 -3.68 28.98 -12.62
C ILE A 466 -3.20 30.08 -13.59
N GLU A 467 -2.12 30.79 -13.25
CA GLU A 467 -1.61 31.91 -14.06
C GLU A 467 -1.03 31.49 -15.41
N GLU A 468 -0.26 30.41 -15.49
CA GLU A 468 0.36 29.94 -16.74
C GLU A 468 -0.58 29.03 -17.52
N THR A 469 -1.15 27.99 -16.92
CA THR A 469 -1.87 26.96 -17.69
C THR A 469 -3.32 27.32 -17.94
N LEU A 470 -4.06 27.81 -16.94
CA LEU A 470 -5.48 28.13 -17.12
C LEU A 470 -5.69 29.49 -17.82
N LEU A 471 -4.92 30.51 -17.45
CA LEU A 471 -5.08 31.87 -18.00
C LEU A 471 -4.28 32.14 -19.28
N LYS A 472 -3.10 31.53 -19.46
CA LYS A 472 -2.21 31.78 -20.64
C LYS A 472 -2.08 30.56 -21.58
N GLY A 473 -2.48 29.36 -21.16
CA GLY A 473 -2.35 28.12 -21.94
C GLY A 473 -0.96 27.46 -21.89
N ASN A 474 -0.02 28.00 -21.10
CA ASN A 474 1.35 27.54 -21.02
C ASN A 474 1.50 26.29 -20.13
N LEU A 475 2.19 25.27 -20.63
CA LEU A 475 2.49 24.05 -19.86
C LEU A 475 3.74 24.20 -18.98
N ILE A 476 3.59 23.90 -17.69
CA ILE A 476 4.67 23.99 -16.70
C ILE A 476 5.54 22.73 -16.80
N ARG A 477 6.62 22.82 -17.59
CA ARG A 477 7.51 21.68 -17.92
C ARG A 477 8.11 20.93 -16.72
N SER A 478 8.19 21.55 -15.54
CA SER A 478 8.66 20.93 -14.29
C SER A 478 7.61 20.03 -13.61
N LEU A 479 6.33 20.19 -13.93
CA LEU A 479 5.21 19.42 -13.36
C LEU A 479 4.69 18.34 -14.32
N LEU A 480 5.14 18.31 -15.57
CA LEU A 480 4.82 17.25 -16.53
C LEU A 480 5.55 15.95 -16.18
N TYR A 481 4.93 14.80 -16.45
CA TYR A 481 5.59 13.51 -16.23
C TYR A 481 6.79 13.36 -17.16
N ARG A 482 7.97 13.08 -16.59
CA ARG A 482 9.18 12.72 -17.34
C ARG A 482 9.32 11.20 -17.39
N ASN A 483 9.30 10.61 -18.59
CA ASN A 483 9.53 9.19 -18.78
C ASN A 483 10.99 8.81 -18.42
N PRO A 484 11.24 7.89 -17.47
CA PRO A 484 12.61 7.55 -17.07
C PRO A 484 13.40 6.79 -18.15
N GLU A 485 12.75 6.12 -19.10
CA GLU A 485 13.45 5.34 -20.15
C GLU A 485 14.09 6.24 -21.22
N ASN A 486 13.44 7.35 -21.58
CA ASN A 486 13.85 8.20 -22.71
C ASN A 486 13.85 9.71 -22.43
N GLN A 487 13.63 10.10 -21.17
CA GLN A 487 13.57 11.49 -20.69
C GLN A 487 12.49 12.40 -21.33
N LYS A 488 11.63 11.88 -22.23
CA LYS A 488 10.52 12.65 -22.85
C LYS A 488 9.57 13.18 -21.76
N LEU A 489 9.20 14.46 -21.87
CA LEU A 489 8.08 15.04 -21.11
C LEU A 489 6.75 14.66 -21.79
N ILE A 490 5.80 14.16 -21.00
CA ILE A 490 4.51 13.68 -21.46
C ILE A 490 3.41 14.47 -20.74
N PRO A 491 2.55 15.24 -21.45
CA PRO A 491 1.52 16.06 -20.83
C PRO A 491 0.17 15.35 -20.69
N LEU A 492 -0.20 14.49 -21.65
CA LEU A 492 -1.50 13.83 -21.66
C LEU A 492 -1.46 12.54 -20.82
N GLU A 493 -2.45 12.36 -19.94
CA GLU A 493 -2.54 11.18 -19.06
C GLU A 493 -2.45 9.86 -19.85
N ARG A 494 -3.23 9.74 -20.94
CA ARG A 494 -3.29 8.55 -21.82
C ARG A 494 -1.94 8.12 -22.42
N GLU A 495 -0.98 9.03 -22.53
CA GLU A 495 0.35 8.77 -23.13
C GLU A 495 1.40 8.34 -22.10
N ILE A 496 1.14 8.53 -20.81
CA ILE A 496 2.08 8.12 -19.76
C ILE A 496 2.07 6.58 -19.71
N PRO A 497 3.23 5.90 -19.81
CA PRO A 497 3.29 4.44 -19.93
C PRO A 497 2.48 3.67 -18.88
N PHE A 498 2.42 4.20 -17.65
CA PHE A 498 1.59 3.64 -16.58
C PHE A 498 0.11 3.46 -16.98
N PHE A 499 -0.49 4.43 -17.68
CA PHE A 499 -1.86 4.37 -18.17
C PHE A 499 -1.98 3.78 -19.58
N GLN A 500 -0.96 3.98 -20.44
CA GLN A 500 -0.97 3.52 -21.82
C GLN A 500 -1.13 1.99 -21.95
N TYR A 501 -0.56 1.22 -21.01
CA TYR A 501 -0.65 -0.24 -20.99
C TYR A 501 -1.82 -0.78 -20.13
N GLN A 502 -2.75 0.07 -19.70
CA GLN A 502 -3.94 -0.33 -18.93
C GLN A 502 -5.18 -0.50 -19.81
N THR A 503 -6.12 -1.31 -19.34
CA THR A 503 -7.46 -1.45 -19.90
C THR A 503 -8.42 -1.10 -18.78
N ARG A 504 -8.95 0.12 -18.80
CA ARG A 504 -9.76 0.68 -17.71
C ARG A 504 -11.25 0.56 -18.02
N VAL A 505 -11.99 -0.02 -17.09
CA VAL A 505 -13.46 -0.18 -17.12
C VAL A 505 -14.02 0.22 -15.75
N LEU A 506 -13.39 -0.24 -14.67
CA LEU A 506 -13.71 0.15 -13.29
C LEU A 506 -13.07 1.49 -12.90
N THR A 507 -12.03 1.92 -13.62
CA THR A 507 -11.17 3.07 -13.27
C THR A 507 -11.02 4.13 -14.37
N GLU A 508 -11.88 4.11 -15.40
CA GLU A 508 -11.81 5.09 -16.49
C GLU A 508 -12.17 6.52 -16.02
N SER A 509 -13.18 6.62 -15.16
CA SER A 509 -13.82 7.88 -14.71
C SER A 509 -13.39 8.37 -13.32
N VAL A 510 -12.49 7.68 -12.62
CA VAL A 510 -12.09 8.02 -11.23
C VAL A 510 -11.36 9.37 -11.08
N MET A 511 -10.88 9.94 -12.19
CA MET A 511 -10.30 11.30 -12.24
C MET A 511 -11.30 12.36 -12.72
N ASP A 512 -12.48 11.96 -13.21
CA ASP A 512 -13.53 12.86 -13.66
C ASP A 512 -14.67 12.97 -12.62
N LEU A 513 -14.85 11.94 -11.80
CA LEU A 513 -15.85 11.85 -10.72
C LEU A 513 -15.39 12.47 -9.39
N ASP A 514 -16.29 13.21 -8.77
CA ASP A 514 -16.29 13.37 -7.31
C ASP A 514 -16.78 12.05 -6.67
N PRO A 515 -15.98 11.34 -5.85
CA PRO A 515 -16.33 10.06 -5.25
C PRO A 515 -17.38 10.19 -4.13
N GLU A 516 -17.81 11.41 -3.81
CA GLU A 516 -18.76 11.72 -2.76
C GLU A 516 -19.98 12.55 -3.23
N SER A 517 -20.35 12.47 -4.51
CA SER A 517 -21.62 13.00 -5.03
C SER A 517 -22.33 11.95 -5.90
N LEU A 518 -23.49 11.50 -5.43
CA LEU A 518 -24.43 10.69 -6.20
C LEU A 518 -24.77 11.33 -7.57
N GLU A 519 -24.99 12.64 -7.62
CA GLU A 519 -25.37 13.34 -8.86
C GLU A 519 -24.21 13.38 -9.87
N ASP A 520 -22.97 13.45 -9.41
CA ASP A 520 -21.80 13.38 -10.30
C ASP A 520 -21.62 11.96 -10.85
N TYR A 521 -21.90 10.91 -10.08
CA TYR A 521 -21.97 9.53 -10.59
C TYR A 521 -23.08 9.34 -11.63
N ILE A 522 -24.29 9.86 -11.38
CA ILE A 522 -25.42 9.75 -12.33
C ILE A 522 -25.14 10.52 -13.63
N ARG A 523 -24.51 11.71 -13.59
CA ARG A 523 -24.10 12.44 -14.81
C ARG A 523 -23.20 11.62 -15.74
N HIS A 524 -22.39 10.72 -15.19
CA HIS A 524 -21.51 9.83 -15.97
C HIS A 524 -22.18 8.47 -16.32
N GLY A 525 -23.52 8.40 -16.31
CA GLY A 525 -24.28 7.19 -16.66
C GLY A 525 -24.49 6.19 -15.49
N GLY A 526 -24.15 6.58 -14.27
CA GLY A 526 -24.40 5.79 -13.07
C GLY A 526 -25.89 5.53 -12.83
N TYR A 527 -26.22 4.36 -12.25
CA TYR A 527 -27.58 3.86 -12.05
C TYR A 527 -28.40 3.57 -13.32
N GLN A 528 -27.86 3.82 -14.53
CA GLN A 528 -28.53 3.49 -15.79
C GLN A 528 -28.73 1.97 -15.96
N ALA A 529 -27.78 1.14 -15.51
CA ALA A 529 -27.93 -0.31 -15.57
C ALA A 529 -29.03 -0.77 -14.61
N LEU A 530 -29.08 -0.21 -13.39
CA LEU A 530 -30.15 -0.49 -12.43
C LEU A 530 -31.53 -0.14 -12.99
N ALA A 531 -31.71 1.07 -13.53
CA ALA A 531 -32.98 1.53 -14.08
C ALA A 531 -33.49 0.61 -15.22
N ASN A 532 -32.58 0.13 -16.07
CA ASN A 532 -32.90 -0.79 -17.15
C ASN A 532 -33.28 -2.20 -16.64
N VAL A 533 -32.52 -2.80 -15.70
CA VAL A 533 -32.79 -4.18 -15.26
C VAL A 533 -34.04 -4.32 -14.39
N LEU A 534 -34.43 -3.30 -13.62
CA LEU A 534 -35.64 -3.38 -12.77
C LEU A 534 -36.94 -3.58 -13.58
N SER A 535 -36.92 -3.26 -14.87
CA SER A 535 -38.02 -3.49 -15.83
C SER A 535 -37.92 -4.82 -16.61
N SER A 536 -36.93 -5.66 -16.28
CA SER A 536 -36.55 -6.88 -17.03
C SER A 536 -36.71 -8.15 -16.19
N ASP A 537 -36.62 -9.36 -16.76
CA ASP A 537 -36.60 -10.59 -15.94
C ASP A 537 -35.25 -10.70 -15.20
N PRO A 538 -35.22 -10.86 -13.85
CA PRO A 538 -34.00 -11.18 -13.10
C PRO A 538 -33.10 -12.25 -13.70
N ASN A 539 -33.66 -13.23 -14.42
CA ASN A 539 -32.88 -14.29 -15.07
C ASN A 539 -32.06 -13.77 -16.27
N GLN A 540 -32.51 -12.71 -16.96
CA GLN A 540 -31.77 -12.09 -18.07
C GLN A 540 -30.48 -11.45 -17.57
N VAL A 541 -30.48 -10.88 -16.35
CA VAL A 541 -29.26 -10.35 -15.70
C VAL A 541 -28.22 -11.47 -15.50
N ILE A 542 -28.66 -12.66 -15.11
CA ILE A 542 -27.77 -13.82 -14.92
C ILE A 542 -27.22 -14.32 -16.27
N GLU A 543 -28.05 -14.37 -17.31
CA GLU A 543 -27.62 -14.75 -18.66
C GLU A 543 -26.67 -13.72 -19.30
N GLU A 544 -26.81 -12.42 -19.04
CA GLU A 544 -25.88 -11.41 -19.55
C GLU A 544 -24.52 -11.48 -18.82
N ILE A 545 -24.53 -11.67 -17.49
CA ILE A 545 -23.31 -11.96 -16.71
C ILE A 545 -22.67 -13.29 -17.15
N LYS A 546 -23.45 -14.25 -17.68
CA LYS A 546 -22.95 -15.51 -18.26
C LYS A 546 -22.27 -15.29 -19.62
N LYS A 547 -22.85 -14.48 -20.53
CA LYS A 547 -22.19 -14.05 -21.79
C LYS A 547 -20.89 -13.29 -21.54
N SER A 548 -20.81 -12.51 -20.46
CA SER A 548 -19.61 -11.77 -20.05
C SER A 548 -18.42 -12.66 -19.67
N ASN A 549 -18.66 -13.95 -19.39
CA ASN A 549 -17.64 -14.87 -18.88
C ASN A 549 -16.93 -14.36 -17.61
N LEU A 550 -17.61 -13.52 -16.80
CA LEU A 550 -17.09 -12.96 -15.56
C LEU A 550 -16.84 -14.07 -14.53
N ARG A 551 -15.62 -14.10 -14.00
CA ARG A 551 -15.15 -14.98 -12.92
C ARG A 551 -14.69 -14.13 -11.73
N GLY A 552 -15.07 -14.54 -10.52
CA GLY A 552 -14.91 -13.75 -9.30
C GLY A 552 -13.47 -13.29 -9.05
N ARG A 553 -13.28 -11.98 -8.90
CA ARG A 553 -11.99 -11.28 -8.87
C ARG A 553 -11.25 -11.32 -7.53
N GLY A 554 -11.85 -11.91 -6.49
CA GLY A 554 -11.18 -12.22 -5.22
C GLY A 554 -10.28 -13.47 -5.31
N GLY A 555 -9.40 -13.54 -6.31
CA GLY A 555 -8.42 -14.62 -6.54
C GLY A 555 -8.95 -16.01 -6.94
N ALA A 556 -10.10 -16.44 -6.44
CA ALA A 556 -10.59 -17.82 -6.57
C ALA A 556 -11.28 -18.16 -7.90
N GLY A 557 -11.64 -17.17 -8.73
CA GLY A 557 -12.03 -17.39 -10.13
C GLY A 557 -13.26 -18.28 -10.37
N PHE A 558 -14.21 -18.38 -9.44
CA PHE A 558 -15.47 -19.08 -9.71
C PHE A 558 -16.37 -18.26 -10.65
N PRO A 559 -17.05 -18.85 -11.66
CA PRO A 559 -17.94 -18.10 -12.56
C PRO A 559 -19.09 -17.42 -11.81
N THR A 560 -19.19 -16.09 -11.94
CA THR A 560 -20.12 -15.26 -11.15
C THR A 560 -21.57 -15.62 -11.43
N TRP A 561 -21.92 -15.85 -12.70
CA TRP A 561 -23.27 -16.25 -13.11
C TRP A 561 -23.72 -17.56 -12.44
N LYS A 562 -22.84 -18.56 -12.30
CA LYS A 562 -23.18 -19.83 -11.62
C LYS A 562 -23.49 -19.61 -10.14
N LYS A 563 -22.85 -18.64 -9.49
CA LYS A 563 -23.09 -18.33 -8.09
C LYS A 563 -24.43 -17.61 -7.88
N LEU A 564 -24.78 -16.72 -8.81
CA LEU A 564 -26.09 -16.07 -8.87
C LEU A 564 -27.19 -17.10 -9.15
N ASP A 565 -27.03 -17.94 -10.19
CA ASP A 565 -27.96 -19.01 -10.57
C ASP A 565 -28.24 -19.99 -9.41
N ILE A 566 -27.20 -20.55 -8.78
CA ILE A 566 -27.38 -21.47 -7.63
C ILE A 566 -28.18 -20.79 -6.50
N CYS A 567 -27.92 -19.50 -6.21
CA CYS A 567 -28.67 -18.76 -5.20
C CYS A 567 -30.10 -18.40 -5.64
N ARG A 568 -30.31 -18.08 -6.92
CA ARG A 568 -31.61 -17.81 -7.53
C ARG A 568 -32.49 -19.05 -7.52
N SER A 569 -31.94 -20.19 -7.91
CA SER A 569 -32.58 -21.50 -8.03
C SER A 569 -32.75 -22.22 -6.68
N THR A 570 -31.97 -21.90 -5.64
CA THR A 570 -32.20 -22.45 -4.29
C THR A 570 -33.46 -21.83 -3.65
N ALA A 571 -34.40 -22.69 -3.25
CA ALA A 571 -35.66 -22.28 -2.64
C ALA A 571 -35.47 -21.69 -1.23
N SER A 572 -35.74 -20.40 -1.08
CA SER A 572 -35.86 -19.73 0.22
C SER A 572 -36.56 -18.39 0.08
N GLU A 573 -37.37 -18.02 1.08
CA GLU A 573 -38.03 -16.71 1.22
C GLU A 573 -37.04 -15.58 1.57
N THR A 574 -35.85 -15.94 2.06
CA THR A 574 -34.80 -14.99 2.45
C THR A 574 -33.50 -15.37 1.79
N LYS A 575 -32.86 -14.41 1.13
CA LYS A 575 -31.56 -14.56 0.46
C LYS A 575 -30.73 -13.32 0.71
N TYR A 576 -29.41 -13.47 0.66
CA TYR A 576 -28.46 -12.40 0.95
C TYR A 576 -27.44 -12.21 -0.19
N VAL A 577 -26.98 -10.98 -0.38
CA VAL A 577 -25.81 -10.66 -1.22
C VAL A 577 -24.78 -9.91 -0.38
N ILE A 578 -23.49 -10.15 -0.62
CA ILE A 578 -22.41 -9.61 0.21
C ILE A 578 -21.25 -9.10 -0.64
N VAL A 579 -20.84 -7.86 -0.42
CA VAL A 579 -19.53 -7.32 -0.85
C VAL A 579 -18.47 -7.76 0.14
N ASN A 580 -17.46 -8.49 -0.33
CA ASN A 580 -16.24 -8.73 0.42
C ASN A 580 -15.18 -7.68 0.02
N GLY A 581 -14.93 -6.74 0.92
CA GLY A 581 -13.91 -5.70 0.87
C GLY A 581 -12.98 -5.73 2.09
N ASP A 582 -12.70 -6.92 2.62
CA ASP A 582 -11.70 -7.11 3.69
C ASP A 582 -10.25 -7.08 3.14
N ALA A 583 -10.08 -7.47 1.87
CA ALA A 583 -8.83 -7.39 1.09
C ALA A 583 -7.55 -7.68 1.90
N GLY A 584 -7.55 -8.81 2.60
CA GLY A 584 -6.56 -9.15 3.64
C GLY A 584 -5.08 -9.13 3.20
N ASP A 585 -4.84 -9.34 1.90
CA ASP A 585 -3.53 -9.50 1.26
C ASP A 585 -2.56 -8.32 1.51
N PRO A 586 -1.38 -8.54 2.12
CA PRO A 586 -0.35 -7.52 2.22
C PRO A 586 0.04 -6.96 0.86
N GLY A 587 -0.10 -5.64 0.69
CA GLY A 587 0.15 -4.94 -0.57
C GLY A 587 -1.06 -4.85 -1.53
N SER A 588 -2.22 -5.42 -1.18
CA SER A 588 -3.48 -5.10 -1.87
C SER A 588 -3.96 -3.72 -1.45
N MET A 589 -4.30 -2.91 -2.45
CA MET A 589 -4.79 -1.53 -2.27
C MET A 589 -6.03 -1.25 -3.12
N GLU A 590 -6.33 -2.11 -4.08
CA GLU A 590 -7.18 -1.81 -5.22
C GLU A 590 -8.68 -1.95 -4.91
N ASP A 591 -9.07 -2.86 -4.00
CA ASP A 591 -10.43 -2.94 -3.48
C ASP A 591 -10.76 -1.74 -2.59
N GLN A 592 -9.84 -1.35 -1.69
CA GLN A 592 -9.93 -0.14 -0.86
C GLN A 592 -10.05 1.11 -1.75
N ALA A 593 -9.17 1.23 -2.74
CA ALA A 593 -9.16 2.37 -3.64
C ALA A 593 -10.43 2.43 -4.49
N LEU A 594 -10.95 1.32 -5.01
CA LEU A 594 -12.20 1.33 -5.79
C LEU A 594 -13.40 1.73 -4.92
N MET A 595 -13.52 1.21 -3.69
CA MET A 595 -14.56 1.64 -2.75
C MET A 595 -14.46 3.12 -2.34
N SER A 596 -13.25 3.69 -2.24
CA SER A 596 -13.05 5.11 -1.91
C SER A 596 -13.03 6.06 -3.12
N SER A 597 -13.07 5.52 -4.35
CA SER A 597 -13.00 6.30 -5.61
C SER A 597 -14.27 6.22 -6.45
N ASN A 598 -15.07 5.16 -6.30
CA ASN A 598 -16.38 5.04 -6.92
C ASN A 598 -17.29 4.11 -6.08
N PRO A 599 -17.77 4.57 -4.91
CA PRO A 599 -18.60 3.75 -4.03
C PRO A 599 -19.95 3.36 -4.67
N HIS A 600 -20.51 4.25 -5.51
CA HIS A 600 -21.79 4.01 -6.17
C HIS A 600 -21.74 2.90 -7.23
N LEU A 601 -20.63 2.72 -7.95
CA LEU A 601 -20.44 1.59 -8.87
C LEU A 601 -20.53 0.22 -8.16
N ILE A 602 -19.99 0.13 -6.95
CA ILE A 602 -20.03 -1.09 -6.12
C ILE A 602 -21.44 -1.32 -5.57
N LEU A 603 -22.09 -0.25 -5.15
CA LEU A 603 -23.46 -0.23 -4.63
C LEU A 603 -24.48 -0.61 -5.71
N GLU A 604 -24.39 -0.04 -6.90
CA GLU A 604 -25.24 -0.38 -8.05
C GLU A 604 -25.11 -1.87 -8.42
N GLY A 605 -23.87 -2.36 -8.57
CA GLY A 605 -23.61 -3.78 -8.85
C GLY A 605 -24.19 -4.73 -7.78
N LEU A 606 -24.17 -4.32 -6.50
CA LEU A 606 -24.78 -5.07 -5.41
C LEU A 606 -26.32 -5.09 -5.48
N ILE A 607 -26.97 -3.96 -5.79
CA ILE A 607 -28.44 -3.87 -5.92
C ILE A 607 -28.92 -4.71 -7.11
N ILE A 608 -28.22 -4.62 -8.25
CA ILE A 608 -28.49 -5.45 -9.43
C ILE A 608 -28.31 -6.94 -9.10
N GLY A 609 -27.26 -7.29 -8.36
CA GLY A 609 -27.03 -8.64 -7.86
C GLY A 609 -28.14 -9.15 -6.95
N ALA A 610 -28.65 -8.29 -6.07
CA ALA A 610 -29.78 -8.59 -5.19
C ALA A 610 -31.06 -8.84 -5.99
N TYR A 611 -31.34 -8.00 -6.99
CA TYR A 611 -32.47 -8.17 -7.91
C TYR A 611 -32.38 -9.50 -8.67
N ALA A 612 -31.22 -9.83 -9.23
CA ALA A 612 -30.99 -11.07 -9.98
C ALA A 612 -31.31 -12.35 -9.17
N VAL A 613 -30.96 -12.39 -7.88
CA VAL A 613 -31.25 -13.55 -7.02
C VAL A 613 -32.58 -13.45 -6.25
N GLN A 614 -33.19 -12.26 -6.22
CA GLN A 614 -34.25 -11.82 -5.30
C GLN A 614 -33.84 -11.94 -3.82
N ALA A 615 -32.79 -11.19 -3.45
CA ALA A 615 -32.39 -10.95 -2.06
C ALA A 615 -33.00 -9.64 -1.55
N SER A 616 -33.58 -9.66 -0.35
CA SER A 616 -34.17 -8.49 0.31
C SER A 616 -33.20 -7.73 1.23
N LYS A 617 -32.01 -8.29 1.50
CA LYS A 617 -30.99 -7.64 2.32
C LYS A 617 -29.57 -7.97 1.84
N GLY A 618 -28.69 -6.98 1.88
CA GLY A 618 -27.28 -7.08 1.52
C GLY A 618 -26.35 -6.62 2.64
N TYR A 619 -25.10 -7.06 2.57
CA TYR A 619 -24.04 -6.65 3.48
C TYR A 619 -22.83 -6.14 2.71
N ILE A 620 -22.17 -5.12 3.24
CA ILE A 620 -20.90 -4.60 2.72
C ILE A 620 -19.86 -4.80 3.82
N TYR A 621 -19.06 -5.84 3.69
CA TYR A 621 -18.06 -6.25 4.69
C TYR A 621 -16.72 -5.58 4.37
N ILE A 622 -16.38 -4.52 5.11
CA ILE A 622 -15.22 -3.65 4.83
C ILE A 622 -14.21 -3.77 5.97
N ARG A 623 -12.91 -3.86 5.65
CA ARG A 623 -11.86 -3.80 6.68
C ARG A 623 -11.93 -2.50 7.47
N ASN A 624 -12.02 -2.57 8.80
CA ASN A 624 -12.13 -1.37 9.66
C ASN A 624 -10.97 -0.36 9.50
N LYS A 625 -9.79 -0.81 9.03
CA LYS A 625 -8.63 0.05 8.73
C LYS A 625 -8.77 0.88 7.45
N TYR A 626 -9.69 0.54 6.54
CA TYR A 626 -9.92 1.29 5.29
C TYR A 626 -10.84 2.50 5.53
N SER A 627 -10.41 3.42 6.39
CA SER A 627 -11.24 4.51 6.92
C SER A 627 -11.81 5.45 5.83
N SER A 628 -11.10 5.67 4.73
CA SER A 628 -11.58 6.42 3.56
C SER A 628 -12.68 5.67 2.81
N ALA A 629 -12.50 4.37 2.57
CA ALA A 629 -13.51 3.52 1.94
C ALA A 629 -14.77 3.36 2.81
N VAL A 630 -14.61 3.15 4.13
CA VAL A 630 -15.74 3.06 5.08
C VAL A 630 -16.60 4.32 5.00
N LYS A 631 -16.01 5.51 5.21
CA LYS A 631 -16.73 6.79 5.18
C LYS A 631 -17.47 7.05 3.86
N ARG A 632 -16.82 6.77 2.72
CA ARG A 632 -17.42 7.00 1.40
C ARG A 632 -18.49 5.97 1.04
N MET A 633 -18.34 4.71 1.45
CA MET A 633 -19.42 3.72 1.33
C MET A 633 -20.60 4.05 2.26
N GLU A 634 -20.36 4.54 3.48
CA GLU A 634 -21.41 5.02 4.40
C GLU A 634 -22.19 6.19 3.81
N LYS A 635 -21.49 7.19 3.25
CA LYS A 635 -22.10 8.32 2.54
C LYS A 635 -22.93 7.86 1.34
N ALA A 636 -22.37 7.04 0.46
CA ALA A 636 -23.05 6.54 -0.74
C ALA A 636 -24.30 5.69 -0.41
N VAL A 637 -24.24 4.84 0.62
CA VAL A 637 -25.39 4.06 1.11
C VAL A 637 -26.46 4.99 1.69
N LYS A 638 -26.08 6.05 2.40
CA LYS A 638 -27.01 7.08 2.89
C LYS A 638 -27.68 7.83 1.73
N GLU A 639 -26.90 8.36 0.79
CA GLU A 639 -27.42 9.12 -0.36
C GLU A 639 -28.35 8.27 -1.23
N ALA A 640 -28.01 7.00 -1.45
CA ALA A 640 -28.87 6.05 -2.17
C ALA A 640 -30.18 5.74 -1.41
N ALA A 641 -30.18 5.77 -0.08
CA ALA A 641 -31.41 5.61 0.72
C ALA A 641 -32.27 6.88 0.69
N GLU A 642 -31.65 8.06 0.80
CA GLU A 642 -32.33 9.35 0.74
C GLU A 642 -33.00 9.60 -0.62
N HIS A 643 -32.47 9.03 -1.71
CA HIS A 643 -33.02 9.11 -3.08
C HIS A 643 -33.81 7.87 -3.54
N GLY A 644 -34.10 6.89 -2.66
CA GLY A 644 -34.93 5.72 -3.01
C GLY A 644 -34.29 4.72 -4.00
N LEU A 645 -32.97 4.77 -4.17
CA LEU A 645 -32.18 3.79 -4.92
C LEU A 645 -31.93 2.51 -4.10
N ILE A 646 -32.09 2.57 -2.78
CA ILE A 646 -32.21 1.43 -1.88
C ILE A 646 -33.39 1.61 -0.90
N GLY A 647 -33.76 0.55 -0.19
CA GLY A 647 -34.87 0.56 0.77
C GLY A 647 -36.11 -0.14 0.20
N ASN A 648 -37.24 0.57 0.15
CA ASN A 648 -38.53 0.03 -0.27
C ASN A 648 -38.95 0.57 -1.64
N ASN A 649 -39.52 -0.29 -2.49
CA ASN A 649 -40.07 0.08 -3.80
C ASN A 649 -39.09 0.88 -4.68
N ILE A 650 -37.87 0.35 -4.82
CA ILE A 650 -36.73 0.99 -5.50
C ILE A 650 -37.12 1.39 -6.93
N LEU A 651 -36.93 2.66 -7.29
CA LEU A 651 -37.36 3.23 -8.57
C LEU A 651 -38.81 2.90 -8.97
N ASN A 652 -39.72 2.76 -7.99
CA ASN A 652 -41.12 2.34 -8.15
C ASN A 652 -41.33 0.94 -8.78
N SER A 653 -40.32 0.08 -8.79
CA SER A 653 -40.35 -1.25 -9.42
C SER A 653 -41.05 -2.36 -8.62
N GLY A 654 -41.48 -2.08 -7.39
CA GLY A 654 -41.92 -3.11 -6.44
C GLY A 654 -40.79 -3.95 -5.84
N PHE A 655 -39.51 -3.69 -6.16
CA PHE A 655 -38.36 -4.34 -5.52
C PHE A 655 -37.99 -3.67 -4.19
N HIS A 656 -37.55 -4.47 -3.22
CA HIS A 656 -37.17 -4.04 -1.87
C HIS A 656 -35.81 -4.61 -1.50
N PHE A 657 -34.86 -3.76 -1.11
CA PHE A 657 -33.50 -4.17 -0.76
C PHE A 657 -32.88 -3.25 0.29
N GLN A 658 -32.57 -3.79 1.46
CA GLN A 658 -31.87 -3.10 2.56
C GLN A 658 -30.37 -3.43 2.55
N ILE A 659 -29.52 -2.49 3.00
CA ILE A 659 -28.08 -2.69 3.08
C ILE A 659 -27.58 -2.43 4.50
N VAL A 660 -26.59 -3.20 4.95
CA VAL A 660 -25.84 -2.97 6.19
C VAL A 660 -24.35 -2.98 5.89
N ILE A 661 -23.64 -1.94 6.28
CA ILE A 661 -22.18 -1.95 6.32
C ILE A 661 -21.75 -2.68 7.59
N GLN A 662 -20.87 -3.66 7.44
CA GLN A 662 -20.29 -4.41 8.55
C GLN A 662 -18.77 -4.18 8.54
N LEU A 663 -18.25 -3.68 9.64
CA LEU A 663 -16.80 -3.54 9.82
C LEU A 663 -16.20 -4.89 10.18
N ALA A 664 -15.12 -5.26 9.50
CA ALA A 664 -14.34 -6.47 9.76
C ALA A 664 -13.35 -6.27 10.92
N ALA A 665 -13.02 -7.37 11.61
CA ALA A 665 -12.04 -7.38 12.71
C ALA A 665 -10.57 -7.31 12.26
N SER A 666 -10.30 -7.03 10.96
CA SER A 666 -8.96 -6.81 10.38
C SER A 666 -8.00 -8.01 10.32
N ALA A 667 -8.42 -9.23 10.65
CA ALA A 667 -7.61 -10.43 10.47
C ALA A 667 -7.63 -10.89 9.00
N TYR A 668 -6.50 -11.33 8.43
CA TYR A 668 -6.44 -11.82 7.03
C TYR A 668 -7.49 -12.92 6.77
N ILE A 669 -7.72 -13.77 7.77
CA ILE A 669 -8.56 -14.95 7.66
C ILE A 669 -10.06 -14.64 7.49
N THR A 670 -10.53 -13.43 7.81
CA THR A 670 -11.94 -13.02 7.57
C THR A 670 -12.25 -12.76 6.09
N GLY A 671 -11.25 -12.65 5.23
CA GLY A 671 -11.43 -12.64 3.78
C GLY A 671 -11.94 -13.96 3.19
N GLU A 672 -11.84 -15.10 3.91
CA GLU A 672 -12.42 -16.38 3.46
C GLU A 672 -13.95 -16.39 3.66
N GLU A 673 -14.65 -16.85 2.63
CA GLU A 673 -16.11 -16.82 2.51
C GLU A 673 -16.91 -17.31 3.75
N MET A 674 -16.49 -18.38 4.43
CA MET A 674 -17.19 -18.87 5.63
C MET A 674 -16.83 -18.08 6.88
N ASN A 675 -15.59 -17.62 6.98
CA ASN A 675 -15.13 -16.82 8.10
C ASN A 675 -15.76 -15.43 8.09
N LEU A 676 -15.95 -14.87 6.89
CA LEU A 676 -16.72 -13.65 6.65
C LEU A 676 -18.17 -13.83 7.13
N ILE A 677 -18.82 -14.94 6.75
CA ILE A 677 -20.17 -15.28 7.24
C ILE A 677 -20.19 -15.36 8.76
N HIS A 678 -19.27 -16.13 9.38
CA HIS A 678 -19.19 -16.24 10.84
C HIS A 678 -19.03 -14.87 11.52
N SER A 679 -18.19 -13.99 10.96
CA SER A 679 -18.00 -12.64 11.50
C SER A 679 -19.25 -11.77 11.41
N ILE A 680 -20.12 -11.95 10.40
CA ILE A 680 -21.44 -11.30 10.33
C ILE A 680 -22.45 -11.98 11.28
N GLU A 681 -22.32 -13.30 11.49
CA GLU A 681 -23.12 -14.06 12.45
C GLU A 681 -22.72 -13.80 13.93
N GLY A 682 -21.65 -13.03 14.18
CA GLY A 682 -21.14 -12.73 15.53
C GLY A 682 -20.23 -13.82 16.12
N PHE A 683 -19.77 -14.78 15.32
CA PHE A 683 -18.90 -15.87 15.72
C PHE A 683 -17.44 -15.67 15.29
N VAL A 684 -16.52 -16.38 15.95
CA VAL A 684 -15.14 -16.53 15.48
C VAL A 684 -15.13 -17.21 14.11
N GLY A 685 -14.31 -16.69 13.19
CA GLY A 685 -14.14 -17.23 11.84
C GLY A 685 -13.53 -18.63 11.83
N GLU A 686 -14.37 -19.66 11.67
CA GLU A 686 -13.94 -21.05 11.50
C GLU A 686 -14.41 -21.62 10.15
N PRO A 687 -13.52 -22.18 9.32
CA PRO A 687 -13.93 -22.74 8.03
C PRO A 687 -14.86 -23.94 8.16
N ARG A 688 -16.14 -23.78 7.79
CA ARG A 688 -17.10 -24.91 7.69
C ARG A 688 -16.69 -25.85 6.55
N LYS A 689 -17.01 -27.14 6.71
CA LYS A 689 -16.86 -28.15 5.64
C LYS A 689 -17.84 -27.84 4.51
N LYS A 690 -17.33 -27.46 3.33
CA LYS A 690 -18.08 -27.37 2.07
C LYS A 690 -18.09 -28.75 1.40
N PRO A 691 -19.18 -29.22 0.74
CA PRO A 691 -20.51 -28.63 0.69
C PRO A 691 -21.29 -28.78 2.02
N PRO A 692 -22.36 -27.99 2.26
CA PRO A 692 -22.95 -27.00 1.36
C PRO A 692 -22.04 -25.79 1.09
N TYR A 693 -22.29 -25.10 -0.01
CA TYR A 693 -21.67 -23.82 -0.35
C TYR A 693 -22.62 -22.66 0.00
N PRO A 694 -22.13 -21.45 0.31
CA PRO A 694 -22.98 -20.32 0.71
C PRO A 694 -24.13 -19.97 -0.24
N ALA A 695 -23.97 -20.15 -1.55
CA ALA A 695 -25.05 -19.94 -2.53
C ALA A 695 -26.25 -20.89 -2.33
N VAL A 696 -26.09 -21.99 -1.58
CA VAL A 696 -27.18 -22.88 -1.13
C VAL A 696 -27.51 -22.63 0.33
N SER A 697 -26.50 -22.55 1.20
CA SER A 697 -26.66 -22.30 2.63
C SER A 697 -25.43 -21.57 3.19
N GLY A 698 -25.59 -20.28 3.45
CA GLY A 698 -24.56 -19.35 3.90
C GLY A 698 -24.96 -18.63 5.18
N LEU A 699 -25.15 -17.31 5.12
CA LEU A 699 -25.49 -16.45 6.25
C LEU A 699 -26.82 -16.88 6.90
N TRP A 700 -26.78 -17.21 8.18
CA TRP A 700 -27.88 -17.81 8.95
C TRP A 700 -28.52 -19.01 8.26
N GLY A 701 -27.70 -19.77 7.52
CA GLY A 701 -28.10 -20.95 6.74
C GLY A 701 -28.88 -20.65 5.45
N LYS A 702 -29.08 -19.37 5.08
CA LYS A 702 -29.84 -18.94 3.89
C LYS A 702 -28.97 -18.85 2.63
N PRO A 703 -29.54 -18.97 1.41
CA PRO A 703 -28.80 -18.76 0.17
C PRO A 703 -28.13 -17.38 0.13
N THR A 704 -26.81 -17.36 -0.10
CA THR A 704 -25.96 -16.17 0.04
C THR A 704 -24.94 -16.06 -1.09
N VAL A 705 -24.96 -14.97 -1.86
CA VAL A 705 -23.93 -14.65 -2.87
C VAL A 705 -22.90 -13.69 -2.31
N ILE A 706 -21.70 -14.19 -2.04
CA ILE A 706 -20.55 -13.37 -1.62
C ILE A 706 -19.62 -13.14 -2.79
N CYS A 707 -19.40 -11.89 -3.17
CA CYS A 707 -18.49 -11.51 -4.25
C CYS A 707 -17.58 -10.36 -3.81
N ASN A 708 -16.38 -10.32 -4.37
CA ASN A 708 -15.38 -9.29 -4.11
C ASN A 708 -15.78 -7.96 -4.76
N VAL A 709 -15.33 -6.82 -4.21
CA VAL A 709 -15.57 -5.44 -4.70
C VAL A 709 -15.52 -5.34 -6.23
N LYS A 710 -14.38 -5.68 -6.84
CA LYS A 710 -14.18 -5.63 -8.32
C LYS A 710 -15.18 -6.48 -9.10
N THR A 711 -15.68 -7.56 -8.49
CA THR A 711 -16.68 -8.44 -9.12
C THR A 711 -18.07 -7.79 -9.15
N TRP A 712 -18.45 -7.06 -8.09
CA TRP A 712 -19.69 -6.28 -8.07
C TRP A 712 -19.60 -5.07 -9.00
N GLY A 713 -18.52 -4.29 -8.92
CA GLY A 713 -18.31 -3.14 -9.81
C GLY A 713 -18.20 -3.49 -11.30
N SER A 714 -17.94 -4.75 -11.65
CA SER A 714 -17.99 -5.21 -13.05
C SER A 714 -19.42 -5.29 -13.62
N ILE A 715 -20.45 -5.42 -12.78
CA ILE A 715 -21.81 -5.73 -13.24
C ILE A 715 -22.48 -4.56 -14.00
N PRO A 716 -22.45 -3.29 -13.52
CA PRO A 716 -23.04 -2.18 -14.27
C PRO A 716 -22.47 -1.98 -15.69
N PRO A 717 -21.14 -1.94 -15.94
CA PRO A 717 -20.63 -1.80 -17.31
C PRO A 717 -20.89 -3.03 -18.19
N ILE A 718 -20.94 -4.25 -17.62
CA ILE A 718 -21.38 -5.46 -18.36
C ILE A 718 -22.81 -5.29 -18.90
N LEU A 719 -23.70 -4.63 -18.16
CA LEU A 719 -25.10 -4.46 -18.56
C LEU A 719 -25.32 -3.24 -19.46
N ASN A 720 -24.57 -2.14 -19.27
CA ASN A 720 -24.63 -0.96 -20.13
C ASN A 720 -24.01 -1.19 -21.53
N HIS A 721 -23.08 -2.14 -21.67
CA HIS A 721 -22.38 -2.41 -22.95
C HIS A 721 -22.58 -3.83 -23.50
N GLY A 722 -23.22 -4.71 -22.74
CA GLY A 722 -23.47 -6.12 -23.08
C GLY A 722 -22.32 -7.05 -22.66
N GLY A 723 -22.66 -8.29 -22.32
CA GLY A 723 -21.70 -9.31 -21.93
C GLY A 723 -20.69 -9.62 -23.04
N GLU A 724 -21.11 -9.58 -24.30
CA GLU A 724 -20.24 -9.79 -25.47
C GLU A 724 -19.21 -8.67 -25.68
N TRP A 725 -19.42 -7.47 -25.14
CA TRP A 725 -18.36 -6.46 -25.05
C TRP A 725 -17.33 -6.84 -23.98
N PHE A 726 -17.78 -7.26 -22.80
CA PHE A 726 -16.88 -7.62 -21.70
C PHE A 726 -16.08 -8.90 -21.97
N SER A 727 -16.64 -9.90 -22.67
CA SER A 727 -15.95 -11.16 -23.01
C SER A 727 -15.06 -11.10 -24.26
N ARG A 728 -15.11 -10.00 -25.04
CA ARG A 728 -14.07 -9.67 -26.03
C ARG A 728 -12.78 -9.17 -25.38
N MET A 729 -12.88 -8.62 -24.16
CA MET A 729 -11.73 -8.41 -23.28
C MET A 729 -11.46 -9.68 -22.46
N GLY A 730 -10.23 -9.79 -21.94
CA GLY A 730 -9.77 -10.89 -21.10
C GLY A 730 -9.20 -12.06 -21.91
N THR A 731 -9.41 -13.28 -21.40
CA THR A 731 -9.07 -14.53 -22.11
C THR A 731 -10.33 -15.35 -22.39
N ALA A 732 -10.24 -16.33 -23.30
CA ALA A 732 -11.35 -17.23 -23.63
C ALA A 732 -11.95 -17.98 -22.41
N GLN A 733 -11.20 -18.08 -21.30
CA GLN A 733 -11.63 -18.76 -20.08
C GLN A 733 -11.97 -17.80 -18.92
N SER A 734 -11.85 -16.48 -19.13
CA SER A 734 -12.29 -15.43 -18.21
C SER A 734 -12.34 -14.09 -18.93
N GLY A 735 -13.56 -13.59 -19.18
CA GLY A 735 -13.74 -12.28 -19.82
C GLY A 735 -13.31 -11.11 -18.93
N GLY A 736 -13.04 -9.97 -19.55
CA GLY A 736 -12.89 -8.65 -18.93
C GLY A 736 -11.54 -8.32 -18.29
N THR A 737 -11.57 -7.22 -17.54
CA THR A 737 -10.43 -6.60 -16.85
C THR A 737 -10.33 -7.04 -15.39
N THR A 738 -9.23 -6.73 -14.72
CA THR A 738 -9.12 -6.75 -13.25
C THR A 738 -8.17 -5.66 -12.77
N LEU A 739 -8.40 -5.15 -11.56
CA LEU A 739 -7.37 -4.39 -10.85
C LEU A 739 -6.37 -5.34 -10.19
N VAL A 740 -5.08 -4.98 -10.30
CA VAL A 740 -3.94 -5.66 -9.68
C VAL A 740 -3.02 -4.64 -9.02
N SER A 741 -2.59 -4.90 -7.78
CA SER A 741 -1.60 -4.09 -7.06
C SER A 741 -0.17 -4.51 -7.40
N LEU A 742 0.69 -3.52 -7.66
CA LEU A 742 2.10 -3.70 -8.02
C LEU A 742 2.99 -3.19 -6.89
N THR A 743 3.89 -4.04 -6.39
CA THR A 743 4.79 -3.73 -5.25
C THR A 743 6.19 -4.31 -5.45
N GLY A 744 7.14 -3.89 -4.61
CA GLY A 744 8.53 -4.38 -4.63
C GLY A 744 9.44 -3.50 -5.48
N ALA A 745 10.29 -4.09 -6.33
CA ALA A 745 11.26 -3.42 -7.20
C ALA A 745 10.65 -2.72 -8.43
N VAL A 746 9.61 -1.91 -8.21
CA VAL A 746 8.90 -1.11 -9.23
C VAL A 746 8.84 0.36 -8.83
N ARG A 747 9.16 1.28 -9.75
CA ARG A 747 9.12 2.74 -9.51
C ARG A 747 7.70 3.24 -9.24
N HIS A 748 6.73 2.67 -9.94
CA HIS A 748 5.31 3.05 -9.87
C HIS A 748 4.54 2.01 -9.05
N SER A 749 4.86 1.92 -7.76
CA SER A 749 4.06 1.14 -6.81
C SER A 749 2.66 1.74 -6.65
N GLY A 750 1.64 0.87 -6.58
CA GLY A 750 0.23 1.26 -6.60
C GLY A 750 -0.66 0.13 -7.10
N TYR A 751 -1.65 0.45 -7.94
CA TYR A 751 -2.45 -0.55 -8.67
C TYR A 751 -2.77 -0.09 -10.08
N ALA A 752 -3.11 -1.04 -10.95
CA ALA A 752 -3.46 -0.80 -12.34
C ALA A 752 -4.65 -1.68 -12.77
N GLU A 753 -5.46 -1.21 -13.71
CA GLU A 753 -6.50 -2.02 -14.35
C GLU A 753 -6.01 -2.59 -15.66
N ILE A 754 -6.06 -3.92 -15.79
CA ILE A 754 -5.48 -4.64 -16.91
C ILE A 754 -6.45 -5.67 -17.46
N GLN A 755 -6.31 -5.95 -18.76
CA GLN A 755 -6.98 -7.08 -19.38
C GLN A 755 -6.39 -8.39 -18.83
N LEU A 756 -7.25 -9.37 -18.51
CA LEU A 756 -6.74 -10.71 -18.16
C LEU A 756 -5.98 -11.31 -19.35
N GLY A 757 -4.82 -11.88 -19.08
CA GLY A 757 -3.88 -12.36 -20.09
C GLY A 757 -2.72 -11.42 -20.41
N THR A 758 -2.71 -10.17 -19.92
CA THR A 758 -1.51 -9.31 -19.97
C THR A 758 -0.33 -10.02 -19.29
N SER A 759 0.84 -10.06 -19.93
CA SER A 759 2.01 -10.78 -19.39
C SER A 759 2.58 -10.08 -18.15
N LEU A 760 3.09 -10.87 -17.19
CA LEU A 760 3.73 -10.36 -15.97
C LEU A 760 4.87 -9.38 -16.28
N LYS A 761 5.56 -9.60 -17.39
CA LYS A 761 6.59 -8.72 -17.95
C LYS A 761 6.04 -7.32 -18.22
N THR A 762 4.92 -7.18 -18.92
CA THR A 762 4.29 -5.87 -19.16
C THR A 762 3.83 -5.23 -17.86
N LEU A 763 3.26 -6.01 -16.93
CA LEU A 763 2.81 -5.51 -15.63
C LEU A 763 3.96 -4.92 -14.81
N VAL A 764 5.10 -5.61 -14.73
CA VAL A 764 6.24 -5.19 -13.90
C VAL A 764 7.16 -4.20 -14.62
N GLU A 765 7.56 -4.48 -15.86
CA GLU A 765 8.52 -3.64 -16.60
C GLU A 765 7.90 -2.36 -17.16
N LYS A 766 6.64 -2.39 -17.62
CA LYS A 766 6.02 -1.26 -18.34
C LYS A 766 4.99 -0.46 -17.55
N ILE A 767 4.14 -1.12 -16.76
CA ILE A 767 3.26 -0.40 -15.83
C ILE A 767 4.03 -0.03 -14.56
N GLY A 768 4.62 -1.02 -13.88
CA GLY A 768 5.41 -0.79 -12.65
C GLY A 768 6.71 -0.01 -12.87
N SER A 769 7.30 -0.07 -14.06
CA SER A 769 8.59 0.55 -14.43
C SER A 769 9.75 0.11 -13.53
N VAL A 770 10.51 -0.88 -13.98
CA VAL A 770 11.73 -1.37 -13.30
C VAL A 770 12.88 -0.37 -13.47
N PRO A 771 13.68 -0.06 -12.43
CA PRO A 771 14.86 0.77 -12.59
C PRO A 771 15.93 0.13 -13.50
N ALA A 772 16.52 0.92 -14.39
CA ALA A 772 17.67 0.48 -15.18
C ALA A 772 18.82 -0.02 -14.26
N GLY A 773 19.50 -1.08 -14.66
CA GLY A 773 20.54 -1.75 -13.86
C GLY A 773 20.05 -2.56 -12.66
N HIS A 774 18.73 -2.65 -12.42
CA HIS A 774 18.15 -3.37 -11.27
C HIS A 774 17.20 -4.48 -11.74
N PRO A 775 17.72 -5.60 -12.29
CA PRO A 775 16.87 -6.65 -12.85
C PRO A 775 16.04 -7.36 -11.76
N ILE A 776 14.89 -7.89 -12.19
CA ILE A 776 13.96 -8.64 -11.34
C ILE A 776 14.42 -10.10 -11.26
N LYS A 777 14.70 -10.59 -10.06
CA LYS A 777 14.99 -12.02 -9.79
C LYS A 777 13.75 -12.88 -9.97
N ALA A 778 12.64 -12.40 -9.43
CA ALA A 778 11.41 -13.16 -9.26
C ALA A 778 10.20 -12.25 -9.06
N VAL A 779 9.01 -12.82 -9.27
CA VAL A 779 7.73 -12.23 -8.86
C VAL A 779 6.95 -13.21 -7.98
N GLN A 780 6.40 -12.74 -6.86
CA GLN A 780 5.32 -13.47 -6.18
C GLN A 780 3.98 -13.03 -6.75
N ILE A 781 3.10 -14.01 -6.99
CA ILE A 781 1.74 -13.82 -7.50
C ILE A 781 0.81 -14.65 -6.64
N GLY A 782 -0.38 -14.15 -6.34
CA GLY A 782 -1.38 -14.89 -5.56
C GLY A 782 -1.26 -14.64 -4.06
N ALA A 783 -1.44 -13.39 -3.62
CA ALA A 783 -1.40 -13.04 -2.19
C ALA A 783 -0.01 -13.33 -1.56
N PRO A 784 0.21 -13.26 -0.23
CA PRO A 784 1.55 -13.44 0.35
C PRO A 784 2.01 -14.91 0.37
N PHE A 785 1.15 -15.84 -0.08
CA PHE A 785 1.36 -17.29 -0.01
C PHE A 785 1.44 -17.99 -1.38
N GLY A 786 1.08 -17.30 -2.46
CA GLY A 786 1.14 -17.83 -3.82
C GLY A 786 2.58 -17.95 -4.34
N ALA A 787 2.71 -18.47 -5.56
CA ALA A 787 3.99 -18.96 -6.06
C ALA A 787 5.01 -17.83 -6.30
N ILE A 788 6.27 -18.12 -6.00
CA ILE A 788 7.41 -17.26 -6.36
C ILE A 788 7.99 -17.77 -7.68
N LEU A 789 7.73 -17.05 -8.76
CA LEU A 789 8.17 -17.39 -10.12
C LEU A 789 9.48 -16.65 -10.45
N PRO A 790 10.50 -17.31 -11.05
CA PRO A 790 11.74 -16.64 -11.46
C PRO A 790 11.55 -15.82 -12.74
N ALA A 791 12.53 -14.96 -13.06
CA ALA A 791 12.52 -14.05 -14.20
C ALA A 791 12.11 -14.68 -15.54
N ASP A 792 12.51 -15.93 -15.82
CA ASP A 792 12.20 -16.66 -17.06
C ASP A 792 10.68 -16.82 -17.29
N HIS A 793 9.89 -16.83 -16.21
CA HIS A 793 8.43 -16.94 -16.23
C HIS A 793 7.70 -15.60 -16.38
N LEU A 794 8.39 -14.46 -16.50
CA LEU A 794 7.74 -13.16 -16.68
C LEU A 794 6.90 -13.08 -17.98
N ASN A 795 7.15 -13.93 -18.97
CA ASN A 795 6.33 -14.02 -20.17
C ASN A 795 4.98 -14.73 -19.95
N THR A 796 4.73 -15.34 -18.78
CA THR A 796 3.45 -15.98 -18.46
C THR A 796 2.30 -14.95 -18.45
N PRO A 797 1.16 -15.23 -19.10
CA PRO A 797 -0.05 -14.40 -19.02
C PRO A 797 -0.63 -14.34 -17.60
N TYR A 798 -1.09 -13.17 -17.16
CA TYR A 798 -1.80 -13.00 -15.90
C TYR A 798 -3.28 -13.35 -16.07
N ASP A 799 -3.58 -14.64 -16.02
CA ASP A 799 -4.94 -15.20 -15.97
C ASP A 799 -5.00 -16.47 -15.09
N PHE A 800 -6.22 -16.92 -14.77
CA PHE A 800 -6.43 -18.05 -13.86
C PHE A 800 -5.73 -19.36 -14.31
N ILE A 801 -5.76 -19.69 -15.59
CA ILE A 801 -5.32 -21.01 -16.11
C ILE A 801 -3.83 -20.99 -16.47
N SER A 802 -3.31 -19.88 -17.01
CA SER A 802 -1.86 -19.71 -17.20
C SER A 802 -1.10 -19.78 -15.88
N LEU A 803 -1.71 -19.32 -14.77
CA LEU A 803 -1.13 -19.38 -13.43
C LEU A 803 -1.33 -20.74 -12.74
N GLU A 804 -2.45 -21.44 -12.96
CA GLU A 804 -2.66 -22.82 -12.50
C GLU A 804 -1.54 -23.77 -12.97
N GLY A 805 -1.08 -23.62 -14.23
CA GLY A 805 0.06 -24.38 -14.77
C GLY A 805 1.38 -24.15 -14.02
N GLY A 806 1.58 -22.94 -13.48
CA GLY A 806 2.70 -22.59 -12.58
C GLY A 806 2.48 -22.99 -11.12
N ARG A 807 1.39 -23.69 -10.79
CA ARG A 807 0.89 -23.95 -9.42
C ARG A 807 0.61 -22.68 -8.62
N SER A 808 0.38 -21.56 -9.29
CA SER A 808 -0.02 -20.29 -8.68
C SER A 808 -1.52 -20.06 -8.82
N PHE A 809 -2.00 -18.93 -8.29
CA PHE A 809 -3.36 -18.45 -8.45
C PHE A 809 -3.34 -16.92 -8.60
N LEU A 810 -4.37 -16.34 -9.20
CA LEU A 810 -4.37 -14.93 -9.64
C LEU A 810 -4.07 -13.94 -8.50
N GLY A 811 -4.79 -14.08 -7.37
CA GLY A 811 -4.79 -13.12 -6.27
C GLY A 811 -5.16 -11.70 -6.72
N SER A 812 -4.69 -10.71 -5.95
CA SER A 812 -4.77 -9.28 -6.28
C SER A 812 -3.41 -8.59 -6.38
N VAL A 813 -2.33 -9.21 -5.88
CA VAL A 813 -1.03 -8.57 -5.69
C VAL A 813 0.05 -9.26 -6.52
N ILE A 814 0.89 -8.47 -7.18
CA ILE A 814 2.18 -8.89 -7.74
C ILE A 814 3.28 -8.18 -6.96
N HIS A 815 4.18 -8.96 -6.37
CA HIS A 815 5.33 -8.45 -5.63
C HIS A 815 6.63 -8.82 -6.33
N SER A 816 7.40 -7.82 -6.75
CA SER A 816 8.61 -7.98 -7.57
C SER A 816 9.88 -7.93 -6.70
N PHE A 817 10.71 -8.96 -6.80
CA PHE A 817 11.94 -9.10 -6.03
C PHE A 817 13.16 -8.67 -6.88
N PRO A 818 14.02 -7.74 -6.41
CA PRO A 818 15.25 -7.39 -7.10
C PRO A 818 16.29 -8.53 -7.04
N GLU A 819 17.27 -8.50 -7.94
CA GLU A 819 18.36 -9.49 -8.09
C GLU A 819 18.98 -9.97 -6.75
N ASN A 820 19.36 -9.04 -5.88
CA ASN A 820 20.05 -9.35 -4.62
C ASN A 820 19.11 -9.81 -3.47
N THR A 821 17.94 -10.38 -3.78
CA THR A 821 16.98 -10.89 -2.79
C THR A 821 17.33 -12.30 -2.32
N CYS A 822 17.37 -12.54 -1.01
CA CYS A 822 17.37 -13.89 -0.46
C CYS A 822 15.93 -14.44 -0.38
N ILE A 823 15.59 -15.34 -1.29
CA ILE A 823 14.27 -15.98 -1.38
C ILE A 823 14.02 -16.86 -0.14
N VAL A 824 15.06 -17.50 0.40
CA VAL A 824 14.96 -18.30 1.64
C VAL A 824 14.47 -17.42 2.81
N GLN A 825 15.03 -16.21 2.97
CA GLN A 825 14.61 -15.28 4.01
C GLN A 825 13.20 -14.71 3.76
N GLU A 826 12.87 -14.38 2.51
CA GLU A 826 11.55 -13.84 2.14
C GLU A 826 10.40 -14.84 2.37
N VAL A 827 10.65 -16.15 2.18
CA VAL A 827 9.70 -17.22 2.52
C VAL A 827 9.56 -17.39 4.03
N GLN A 828 10.66 -17.30 4.80
CA GLN A 828 10.63 -17.37 6.27
C GLN A 828 9.81 -16.22 6.89
N LYS A 829 9.97 -14.98 6.39
CA LYS A 829 9.15 -13.82 6.79
C LYS A 829 7.65 -14.07 6.54
N ARG A 830 7.31 -14.60 5.37
CA ARG A 830 5.90 -14.91 5.00
C ARG A 830 5.31 -16.08 5.79
N LEU A 831 6.11 -17.08 6.17
CA LEU A 831 5.66 -18.13 7.08
C LEU A 831 5.34 -17.57 8.48
N LYS A 832 6.15 -16.64 9.00
CA LYS A 832 5.89 -15.96 10.28
C LYS A 832 4.65 -15.05 10.23
N PHE A 833 4.27 -14.55 9.05
CA PHE A 833 2.95 -13.94 8.82
C PHE A 833 1.82 -15.00 8.80
N ALA A 834 2.01 -16.13 8.10
CA ALA A 834 1.05 -17.23 8.05
C ALA A 834 0.76 -17.84 9.44
N GLU A 835 1.72 -17.83 10.35
CA GLU A 835 1.55 -18.29 11.73
C GLU A 835 0.57 -17.40 12.50
N LYS A 836 0.74 -16.07 12.41
CA LYS A 836 -0.13 -15.07 13.06
C LYS A 836 -1.55 -15.06 12.51
N GLU A 837 -1.71 -15.23 11.20
CA GLU A 837 -3.03 -15.21 10.53
C GLU A 837 -3.76 -16.56 10.52
N SER A 838 -3.16 -17.61 11.09
CA SER A 838 -3.75 -18.94 11.15
C SER A 838 -4.88 -19.02 12.18
N CYS A 839 -6.10 -19.35 11.76
CA CYS A 839 -7.23 -19.65 12.67
C CYS A 839 -7.01 -20.85 13.61
N GLY A 840 -5.84 -21.53 13.58
CA GLY A 840 -5.48 -22.66 14.45
C GLY A 840 -6.29 -23.95 14.28
N ARG A 841 -7.42 -23.91 13.56
CA ARG A 841 -8.51 -24.91 13.63
C ARG A 841 -8.27 -26.23 12.89
N CYS A 842 -7.09 -26.43 12.32
CA CYS A 842 -6.66 -27.74 11.81
C CYS A 842 -5.18 -28.01 12.10
N THR A 843 -4.89 -29.24 12.53
CA THR A 843 -3.56 -29.73 12.89
C THR A 843 -2.54 -29.52 11.78
N ALA A 844 -2.95 -29.61 10.51
CA ALA A 844 -2.11 -29.34 9.35
C ALA A 844 -1.48 -27.93 9.37
N CYS A 845 -2.25 -26.88 9.70
CA CYS A 845 -1.70 -25.53 9.88
C CYS A 845 -1.01 -25.37 11.25
N LEU A 846 -1.69 -25.82 12.31
CA LEU A 846 -1.26 -25.61 13.71
C LEU A 846 0.09 -26.24 14.04
N ALA A 847 0.43 -27.39 13.42
CA ALA A 847 1.74 -28.03 13.53
C ALA A 847 2.63 -27.76 12.32
N GLY A 848 2.07 -27.70 11.10
CA GLY A 848 2.86 -27.56 9.86
C GLY A 848 3.55 -26.21 9.70
N ILE A 849 2.89 -25.09 10.05
CA ILE A 849 3.49 -23.76 9.90
C ILE A 849 4.68 -23.57 10.85
N PRO A 850 4.58 -23.83 12.17
CA PRO A 850 5.73 -23.72 13.07
C PRO A 850 6.88 -24.67 12.71
N GLN A 851 6.58 -25.87 12.21
CA GLN A 851 7.62 -26.81 11.74
C GLN A 851 8.36 -26.30 10.50
N MET A 852 7.65 -25.73 9.53
CA MET A 852 8.30 -25.10 8.37
C MET A 852 9.13 -23.89 8.79
N ILE A 853 8.63 -23.06 9.72
CA ILE A 853 9.40 -21.93 10.29
C ILE A 853 10.70 -22.44 10.92
N GLY A 854 10.64 -23.46 11.78
CA GLY A 854 11.83 -24.02 12.43
C GLY A 854 12.87 -24.55 11.44
N LEU A 855 12.46 -25.21 10.36
CA LEU A 855 13.38 -25.69 9.31
C LEU A 855 13.99 -24.53 8.50
N MET A 856 13.22 -23.47 8.24
CA MET A 856 13.72 -22.24 7.60
C MET A 856 14.66 -21.46 8.53
N ASP A 857 14.43 -21.47 9.84
CA ASP A 857 15.33 -20.88 10.83
C ASP A 857 16.66 -21.68 10.92
N LEU A 858 16.66 -23.01 10.73
CA LEU A 858 17.92 -23.77 10.59
C LEU A 858 18.71 -23.35 9.32
N LEU A 859 18.02 -23.14 8.20
CA LEU A 859 18.63 -22.70 6.93
C LEU A 859 19.21 -21.29 7.02
N ILE A 860 18.59 -20.39 7.80
CA ILE A 860 19.07 -19.01 7.95
C ILE A 860 20.23 -18.92 8.95
N HIS A 861 20.21 -19.73 10.02
CA HIS A 861 21.20 -19.66 11.11
C HIS A 861 22.40 -20.60 10.97
N ASN A 862 22.73 -21.06 9.76
CA ASN A 862 23.85 -21.98 9.48
C ASN A 862 23.81 -23.28 10.31
N LYS A 863 22.63 -23.90 10.41
CA LYS A 863 22.36 -25.13 11.20
C LYS A 863 21.61 -26.20 10.41
N ALA A 864 21.35 -25.97 9.13
CA ALA A 864 20.67 -26.91 8.24
C ALA A 864 21.63 -27.91 7.59
N ASP A 865 21.05 -29.02 7.14
CA ASP A 865 21.69 -30.05 6.32
C ASP A 865 20.80 -30.34 5.10
N LYS A 866 21.25 -31.19 4.16
CA LYS A 866 20.41 -31.56 3.00
C LYS A 866 19.13 -32.31 3.39
N LEU A 867 19.07 -32.95 4.56
CA LEU A 867 17.87 -33.61 5.08
C LEU A 867 16.81 -32.59 5.54
N THR A 868 17.22 -31.38 5.94
CA THR A 868 16.36 -30.24 6.27
C THR A 868 15.48 -29.86 5.07
N LEU A 869 16.06 -29.85 3.86
CA LEU A 869 15.32 -29.57 2.61
C LEU A 869 14.29 -30.66 2.27
N VAL A 870 14.64 -31.94 2.50
CA VAL A 870 13.72 -33.07 2.30
C VAL A 870 12.53 -32.95 3.25
N ARG A 871 12.79 -32.77 4.56
CA ARG A 871 11.75 -32.59 5.59
C ARG A 871 10.84 -31.39 5.30
N LEU A 872 11.42 -30.26 4.87
CA LEU A 872 10.66 -29.06 4.54
C LEU A 872 9.67 -29.33 3.38
N LYS A 873 10.14 -30.01 2.32
CA LYS A 873 9.30 -30.42 1.19
C LYS A 873 8.21 -31.42 1.59
N GLU A 874 8.54 -32.39 2.43
CA GLU A 874 7.59 -33.39 2.95
C GLU A 874 6.47 -32.73 3.77
N ILE A 875 6.81 -31.88 4.74
CA ILE A 875 5.86 -31.19 5.62
C ILE A 875 4.99 -30.22 4.81
N ALA A 876 5.57 -29.45 3.89
CA ALA A 876 4.81 -28.58 2.99
C ALA A 876 3.79 -29.37 2.14
N THR A 877 4.20 -30.52 1.58
CA THR A 877 3.32 -31.39 0.79
C THR A 877 2.22 -32.02 1.64
N GLN A 878 2.53 -32.48 2.85
CA GLN A 878 1.55 -33.05 3.78
C GLN A 878 0.54 -32.01 4.24
N MET A 879 0.99 -30.81 4.60
CA MET A 879 0.12 -29.69 4.98
C MET A 879 -0.83 -29.30 3.84
N GLN A 880 -0.33 -29.18 2.61
CA GLN A 880 -1.14 -28.84 1.44
C GLN A 880 -2.27 -29.86 1.19
N ASN A 881 -1.98 -31.15 1.36
CA ASN A 881 -2.96 -32.21 1.18
C ASN A 881 -3.96 -32.32 2.35
N ALA A 882 -3.54 -32.02 3.58
CA ALA A 882 -4.34 -32.19 4.80
C ALA A 882 -5.13 -30.94 5.25
N ALA A 883 -4.85 -29.76 4.68
CA ALA A 883 -5.49 -28.51 5.08
C ALA A 883 -7.00 -28.45 4.74
N LYS A 884 -7.82 -28.01 5.71
CA LYS A 884 -9.29 -27.92 5.58
C LYS A 884 -9.76 -26.82 4.63
N CYS A 885 -9.03 -25.71 4.53
CA CYS A 885 -9.39 -24.52 3.76
C CYS A 885 -8.23 -24.02 2.89
N ASN A 886 -8.51 -23.13 1.94
CA ASN A 886 -7.52 -22.69 0.96
C ASN A 886 -6.31 -21.98 1.59
N PHE A 887 -6.45 -21.30 2.74
CA PHE A 887 -5.31 -20.73 3.48
C PHE A 887 -4.20 -21.78 3.70
N GLY A 888 -4.54 -22.91 4.34
CA GLY A 888 -3.57 -23.97 4.63
C GLY A 888 -3.11 -24.75 3.40
N LYS A 889 -3.85 -24.68 2.28
CA LYS A 889 -3.42 -25.25 0.98
C LYS A 889 -2.46 -24.32 0.24
N ASN A 890 -2.58 -23.02 0.46
CA ASN A 890 -1.82 -21.98 -0.22
C ASN A 890 -0.51 -21.66 0.50
N VAL A 891 -0.44 -21.64 1.84
CA VAL A 891 0.81 -21.40 2.59
C VAL A 891 2.00 -22.28 2.14
N PRO A 892 1.82 -23.57 1.79
CA PRO A 892 2.87 -24.39 1.20
C PRO A 892 3.26 -24.06 -0.24
N ILE A 893 2.45 -23.32 -1.02
CA ILE A 893 2.72 -23.04 -2.45
C ILE A 893 3.98 -22.20 -2.60
N MET A 894 4.13 -21.11 -1.84
CA MET A 894 5.37 -20.32 -1.87
C MET A 894 6.60 -21.17 -1.50
N VAL A 895 6.50 -22.09 -0.54
CA VAL A 895 7.61 -22.95 -0.09
C VAL A 895 7.97 -23.98 -1.17
N LEU A 896 6.98 -24.61 -1.79
CA LEU A 896 7.19 -25.64 -2.81
C LEU A 896 7.64 -25.05 -4.16
N SER A 897 7.20 -23.84 -4.50
CA SER A 897 7.67 -23.11 -5.69
C SER A 897 9.08 -22.55 -5.49
N SER A 898 9.39 -21.92 -4.34
CA SER A 898 10.73 -21.42 -4.05
C SER A 898 11.77 -22.53 -3.99
N LEU A 899 11.47 -23.66 -3.33
CA LEU A 899 12.35 -24.84 -3.29
C LEU A 899 12.62 -25.43 -4.68
N ASN A 900 11.68 -25.29 -5.62
CA ASN A 900 11.84 -25.81 -6.98
C ASN A 900 12.64 -24.84 -7.86
N SER A 901 12.29 -23.54 -7.84
CA SER A 901 12.87 -22.53 -8.74
C SER A 901 14.19 -21.94 -8.23
N PHE A 902 14.48 -22.03 -6.93
CA PHE A 902 15.68 -21.48 -6.29
C PHE A 902 16.43 -22.54 -5.48
N TYR A 903 16.37 -23.82 -5.89
CA TYR A 903 16.99 -24.95 -5.17
C TYR A 903 18.47 -24.71 -4.83
N ALA A 904 19.24 -24.11 -5.75
CA ALA A 904 20.65 -23.78 -5.53
C ALA A 904 20.87 -22.78 -4.37
N GLU A 905 19.94 -21.85 -4.14
CA GLU A 905 20.00 -20.93 -3.00
C GLU A 905 19.71 -21.65 -1.67
N TYR A 906 18.74 -22.57 -1.68
CA TYR A 906 18.46 -23.45 -0.55
C TYR A 906 19.64 -24.40 -0.23
N GLU A 907 20.33 -24.90 -1.26
CA GLU A 907 21.51 -25.74 -1.09
C GLU A 907 22.73 -24.95 -0.58
N ALA A 908 22.93 -23.71 -1.04
CA ALA A 908 23.95 -22.79 -0.51
C ALA A 908 23.75 -22.50 0.99
N HIS A 909 22.50 -22.32 1.43
CA HIS A 909 22.17 -22.20 2.85
C HIS A 909 22.51 -23.47 3.66
N CYS A 910 22.45 -24.66 3.06
CA CYS A 910 22.95 -25.91 3.67
C CYS A 910 24.49 -26.03 3.67
N THR A 911 25.22 -25.20 2.92
CA THR A 911 26.71 -25.18 2.89
C THR A 911 27.31 -23.96 3.60
N GLY A 912 26.49 -23.13 4.24
CA GLY A 912 26.93 -21.97 5.03
C GLY A 912 27.05 -20.66 4.25
N GLU A 913 26.31 -20.52 3.14
CA GLU A 913 26.32 -19.35 2.25
C GLU A 913 24.92 -18.74 2.09
N CYS A 914 24.85 -17.41 1.90
CA CYS A 914 23.62 -16.72 1.48
C CYS A 914 23.86 -15.98 0.16
N PRO A 915 23.43 -16.52 -1.00
CA PRO A 915 23.61 -15.88 -2.31
C PRO A 915 22.89 -14.54 -2.52
N GLY A 916 22.12 -14.05 -1.55
CA GLY A 916 21.56 -12.69 -1.53
C GLY A 916 22.19 -11.77 -0.48
N GLY A 917 23.15 -12.26 0.31
CA GLY A 917 23.81 -11.52 1.40
C GLY A 917 22.92 -11.09 2.60
N GLN A 918 21.63 -11.42 2.60
CA GLN A 918 20.68 -10.83 3.57
C GLN A 918 20.59 -11.58 4.91
N CYS A 919 21.26 -12.73 5.06
CA CYS A 919 21.22 -13.55 6.27
C CYS A 919 22.49 -13.33 7.12
N PRO A 920 22.37 -12.74 8.33
CA PRO A 920 23.55 -12.26 9.07
C PRO A 920 24.54 -13.35 9.51
N THR A 921 24.08 -14.58 9.72
CA THR A 921 24.89 -15.73 10.16
C THR A 921 25.55 -16.49 9.01
N LEU A 922 25.39 -16.01 7.78
CA LEU A 922 25.91 -16.61 6.54
C LEU A 922 26.76 -15.63 5.71
N THR A 923 26.76 -14.34 6.07
CA THR A 923 27.27 -13.24 5.24
C THR A 923 28.25 -12.38 6.03
N VAL A 924 29.45 -12.16 5.49
CA VAL A 924 30.39 -11.13 5.99
C VAL A 924 30.55 -10.09 4.89
N TYR A 925 30.27 -8.82 5.20
CA TYR A 925 30.46 -7.71 4.26
C TYR A 925 31.87 -7.13 4.36
N SER A 926 32.47 -6.82 3.20
CA SER A 926 33.78 -6.20 3.06
C SER A 926 33.74 -5.08 2.00
N ILE A 927 34.79 -4.25 1.93
CA ILE A 927 34.90 -3.17 0.94
C ILE A 927 36.22 -3.31 0.20
N ASP A 928 36.17 -3.30 -1.14
CA ASP A 928 37.36 -3.14 -1.96
C ASP A 928 37.85 -1.69 -1.89
N ILE A 929 39.03 -1.53 -1.30
CA ILE A 929 39.73 -0.26 -1.14
C ILE A 929 40.05 0.39 -2.49
N ASN A 930 40.21 -0.40 -3.56
CA ASN A 930 40.59 0.10 -4.89
C ASN A 930 39.40 0.67 -5.67
N SER A 931 38.19 0.15 -5.43
CA SER A 931 36.95 0.58 -6.11
C SER A 931 36.16 1.64 -5.33
N CYS A 932 36.43 1.84 -4.03
CA CYS A 932 35.65 2.74 -3.18
C CYS A 932 35.94 4.23 -3.47
N SER A 933 34.94 5.01 -3.87
CA SER A 933 35.05 6.47 -4.11
C SER A 933 35.21 7.33 -2.84
N ALA A 934 35.37 6.69 -1.68
CA ALA A 934 35.35 7.33 -0.35
C ALA A 934 34.05 8.12 -0.03
N CYS A 935 32.96 7.99 -0.80
CA CYS A 935 31.77 8.87 -0.74
C CYS A 935 30.92 8.82 0.55
N GLY A 936 31.27 8.01 1.54
CA GLY A 936 30.64 8.00 2.88
C GLY A 936 29.20 7.47 2.98
N ARG A 937 28.46 7.33 1.88
CA ARG A 937 27.02 6.93 1.90
C ARG A 937 26.75 5.62 2.63
N CYS A 938 27.63 4.64 2.48
CA CYS A 938 27.54 3.35 3.16
C CYS A 938 27.65 3.48 4.70
N GLN A 939 28.41 4.48 5.18
CA GLN A 939 28.58 4.79 6.60
C GLN A 939 27.35 5.48 7.17
N SER A 940 26.74 6.43 6.44
CA SER A 940 25.50 7.11 6.88
C SER A 940 24.28 6.20 7.00
N VAL A 941 24.26 5.03 6.33
CA VAL A 941 23.17 4.05 6.43
C VAL A 941 23.50 2.82 7.30
N CYS A 942 24.59 2.85 8.07
CA CYS A 942 25.00 1.73 8.90
C CYS A 942 24.34 1.80 10.30
N PRO A 943 23.38 0.91 10.64
CA PRO A 943 22.61 1.01 11.89
C PRO A 943 23.41 0.68 13.15
N THR A 944 24.64 0.15 13.02
CA THR A 944 25.51 -0.22 14.15
C THR A 944 26.84 0.53 14.16
N GLU A 945 26.96 1.62 13.37
CA GLU A 945 28.20 2.39 13.14
C GLU A 945 29.42 1.52 12.76
N ALA A 946 29.18 0.29 12.26
CA ALA A 946 30.20 -0.69 11.88
C ALA A 946 31.05 -0.29 10.67
N ILE A 947 30.83 0.88 10.07
CA ILE A 947 31.61 1.39 8.95
C ILE A 947 32.42 2.60 9.41
N SER A 948 33.72 2.57 9.10
CA SER A 948 34.70 3.57 9.50
C SER A 948 35.52 4.07 8.31
N GLY A 949 36.18 5.21 8.46
CA GLY A 949 36.98 5.87 7.42
C GLY A 949 36.83 7.39 7.51
N SER A 950 37.76 8.11 6.89
CA SER A 950 37.70 9.57 6.75
C SER A 950 37.19 9.96 5.37
N ASP A 951 36.87 11.25 5.17
CA ASP A 951 36.67 11.77 3.82
C ASP A 951 38.02 11.79 3.10
N HIS A 952 38.03 11.31 1.85
CA HIS A 952 39.20 10.92 1.04
C HIS A 952 39.79 9.51 1.31
N ASP A 953 39.42 8.81 2.39
CA ASP A 953 39.81 7.41 2.61
C ASP A 953 38.73 6.40 2.17
N ALA A 954 39.16 5.26 1.62
CA ALA A 954 38.27 4.12 1.42
C ALA A 954 37.67 3.66 2.76
N ARG A 955 36.37 3.39 2.77
CA ARG A 955 35.65 2.98 3.99
C ARG A 955 35.94 1.52 4.33
N ASN A 956 35.93 1.16 5.60
CA ASN A 956 36.18 -0.19 6.13
C ASN A 956 35.02 -0.67 7.00
N ILE A 957 34.72 -1.98 6.98
CA ILE A 957 33.65 -2.61 7.77
C ILE A 957 34.26 -3.40 8.93
N ASP A 958 33.89 -3.06 10.17
CA ASP A 958 34.16 -3.88 11.34
C ASP A 958 33.17 -5.05 11.39
N ALA A 959 33.64 -6.23 11.01
CA ALA A 959 32.85 -7.47 11.02
C ALA A 959 32.34 -7.90 12.41
N THR A 960 32.86 -7.32 13.50
CA THR A 960 32.38 -7.59 14.88
C THR A 960 31.18 -6.73 15.28
N LEU A 961 31.04 -5.56 14.64
CA LEU A 961 29.88 -4.66 14.79
C LEU A 961 28.85 -4.83 13.67
N CYS A 962 29.23 -5.43 12.54
CA CYS A 962 28.38 -5.59 11.38
C CYS A 962 27.28 -6.65 11.61
N VAL A 963 26.03 -6.21 11.77
CA VAL A 963 24.84 -7.08 11.79
C VAL A 963 24.41 -7.58 10.40
N ALA A 964 25.25 -7.38 9.37
CA ALA A 964 25.05 -7.82 7.99
C ALA A 964 23.63 -7.54 7.42
N CYS A 965 23.12 -6.34 7.71
CA CYS A 965 21.83 -5.82 7.22
C CYS A 965 21.81 -5.49 5.71
N GLY A 966 22.98 -5.39 5.06
CA GLY A 966 23.10 -5.15 3.63
C GLY A 966 22.75 -3.73 3.15
N PHE A 967 22.36 -2.79 4.02
CA PHE A 967 22.07 -1.40 3.61
C PHE A 967 23.26 -0.72 2.93
N CYS A 968 24.47 -0.90 3.47
CA CYS A 968 25.70 -0.38 2.90
C CYS A 968 25.92 -0.84 1.45
N PHE A 969 25.72 -2.13 1.17
CA PHE A 969 25.83 -2.73 -0.17
C PHE A 969 24.79 -2.18 -1.14
N ARG A 970 23.57 -1.87 -0.68
CA ARG A 970 22.48 -1.31 -1.49
C ARG A 970 22.66 0.16 -1.89
N VAL A 971 23.53 0.92 -1.21
CA VAL A 971 23.75 2.36 -1.48
C VAL A 971 25.13 2.69 -2.05
N CYS A 972 25.89 1.68 -2.45
CA CYS A 972 27.23 1.84 -3.03
C CYS A 972 27.15 1.85 -4.56
N ASP A 973 27.00 3.05 -5.14
CA ASP A 973 27.03 3.28 -6.60
C ASP A 973 28.31 2.73 -7.26
N ASP A 974 29.43 2.71 -6.54
CA ASP A 974 30.72 2.21 -7.02
C ASP A 974 30.76 0.67 -7.14
N HIS A 975 29.78 -0.04 -6.59
CA HIS A 975 29.78 -1.49 -6.35
C HIS A 975 31.00 -2.02 -5.55
N ALA A 976 31.72 -1.13 -4.88
CA ALA A 976 32.94 -1.43 -4.10
C ALA A 976 32.70 -2.24 -2.81
N ILE A 977 31.44 -2.51 -2.44
CA ILE A 977 31.10 -3.36 -1.30
C ILE A 977 30.83 -4.76 -1.80
N HIS A 978 31.43 -5.75 -1.15
CA HIS A 978 31.29 -7.16 -1.47
C HIS A 978 30.82 -7.92 -0.23
N TYR A 979 30.44 -9.18 -0.42
CA TYR A 979 30.19 -10.11 0.68
C TYR A 979 30.85 -11.46 0.42
N SER A 980 31.40 -12.06 1.47
CA SER A 980 31.96 -13.41 1.45
C SER A 980 31.21 -14.34 2.39
N LYS A 981 31.46 -15.64 2.20
CA LYS A 981 30.95 -16.72 3.05
C LYS A 981 31.43 -16.57 4.49
N TYR A 982 30.53 -16.79 5.45
CA TYR A 982 30.89 -16.83 6.87
C TYR A 982 31.84 -18.00 7.18
N GLY A 983 33.15 -17.75 7.09
CA GLY A 983 34.22 -18.74 7.23
C GLY A 983 35.35 -18.59 6.21
N GLU A 984 35.11 -17.92 5.07
CA GLU A 984 36.14 -17.61 4.08
C GLU A 984 36.60 -16.16 4.26
N GLY A 985 37.71 -16.00 5.00
CA GLY A 985 38.35 -14.70 5.28
C GLY A 985 38.83 -14.51 6.72
N SER A 986 38.39 -15.32 7.70
CA SER A 986 38.79 -15.17 9.12
C SER A 986 40.10 -15.85 9.50
N LEU A 987 40.92 -16.25 8.51
CA LEU A 987 42.24 -16.89 8.68
C LEU A 987 43.23 -16.43 7.60
N SER A 988 43.58 -15.15 7.61
CA SER A 988 44.75 -14.58 6.94
C SER A 988 45.34 -13.45 7.79
#